data_AF-A0A7H8T528-F1
#
_entry.id   AF-A0A7H8T528-F1
#
_cell.length_a   1.000
_cell.length_b   1.000
_cell.length_c   1.000
_cell.angle_alpha   90.00
_cell.angle_beta   90.00
_cell.angle_gamma   90.00
#
_symmetry.space_group_name_H-M   'P 1'
#
loop_
_entity.id
_entity.type
_entity.pdbx_description
1 polymer ?
#
loop_
_entity_poly.entity_id
_entity_poly.type
_entity_poly.pdbx_seq_one_letter_code
_entity_poly.pdbx_strand_id
1 'polypeptide(L)'
;MNAGAASAAVLDRPLWESIDNFVGETPVLPGQRSALRSVPASGQTGDEGSDDPLRLGRRMRLRLLAAVQALLADPSIAGLKDAPKLASVVLYAKSRAPKGEKNDNQTSIWGAELGRWMGVKESTVHHKVLPVLRGSDALHTQVVTDAKGHPTGLDCLVMPLWNARKGGGAGHPLALDKAELATLLRLLEALFGHGWTPEGKEPTPPGLLAGRTGKGAATDRLGLLLMVLHTPASGWLQLCGGSVKKKEGRGAATLARLLGCSPSGARKVLARLTEAGVVARQHRETSTRMRGRARVMLLPVARAYGRRLASVEAVSGPGPVFSARPDGACGDHAPAGAAGALGTTGIGGTEGPGDAEDRERPDSAELHADHASGVTPVVALQLSCGFSGEGRGAEDRRPERAYAGEDQAADSESPVAGTGSPVAEGGPLRGEKPKESPVDERVEQRAAGAVAGGRPKAVGGGKAQRQQRVGLPADLRLRVALGPVAWLWERLSGWQQDQVEAAAKAELAQLAGLGVAPEGAPRLLADRLTDRLEETGGEALVDKPFPWLTHRGLPQRQACSHRKCDDGVRLDTGEDCENCGNVIHTRRAWRARIGADIDRELPGLSDGDRRRVLEERLRERAAIEAEDLVWRREQARVQQARRDAARAAALERAEADRAAAAAADAVREALPCEDCGQPQAAGLCERCDHTRQTESLIGEAGLYAAVWSADLADPGSVAAVADRARTAIGDSVAAAWQEFLQITDVAALEANPEAAQDAYAFAALQTAQQAVQEHQATALAMLGRTEEAEAEARRAYKTEQGRHWFQHNPNGADAIAAATRAADTARERVAEYLFTTRLEQLRELAPRTASAVIA
;
A
#
# COMPACT_ATOMS: atom_id res chain seq x y z
N MET A 1 48.14 36.99 -62.59
CA MET A 1 49.13 37.85 -61.90
C MET A 1 49.23 37.39 -60.44
N ASN A 2 50.32 37.73 -59.75
CA ASN A 2 50.81 37.19 -58.46
C ASN A 2 49.71 37.11 -57.35
N ALA A 3 49.65 36.14 -56.41
CA ALA A 3 50.61 35.23 -55.74
C ALA A 3 51.19 35.75 -54.38
N GLY A 4 51.17 34.87 -53.36
CA GLY A 4 51.55 35.08 -51.93
C GLY A 4 50.45 34.52 -50.99
N ALA A 5 50.60 33.54 -50.08
CA ALA A 5 51.72 32.94 -49.30
C ALA A 5 52.12 33.74 -48.02
N ALA A 6 52.53 33.14 -46.88
CA ALA A 6 52.37 31.78 -46.31
C ALA A 6 52.93 31.74 -44.84
N SER A 7 52.59 30.69 -44.06
CA SER A 7 53.19 30.26 -42.76
C SER A 7 53.05 31.22 -41.54
N ALA A 8 52.96 30.80 -40.26
CA ALA A 8 53.20 29.55 -39.49
C ALA A 8 54.58 29.39 -38.80
N ALA A 9 54.55 29.06 -37.49
CA ALA A 9 55.67 28.60 -36.66
C ALA A 9 55.13 27.76 -35.46
N VAL A 10 55.91 26.78 -34.98
CA VAL A 10 55.54 25.71 -34.00
C VAL A 10 56.78 25.37 -33.13
N LEU A 11 56.66 24.41 -32.21
CA LEU A 11 57.67 23.70 -31.38
C LEU A 11 57.80 24.25 -29.92
N ASP A 12 58.05 23.44 -28.87
CA ASP A 12 58.50 22.02 -28.85
C ASP A 12 58.05 21.18 -27.61
N ARG A 13 58.39 19.87 -27.60
CA ARG A 13 58.38 18.87 -26.49
C ARG A 13 59.79 18.22 -26.41
N PRO A 14 60.09 17.03 -25.81
CA PRO A 14 59.50 16.21 -24.72
C PRO A 14 60.08 16.65 -23.34
N LEU A 15 60.35 15.92 -22.23
CA LEU A 15 60.28 14.51 -21.73
C LEU A 15 59.34 14.45 -20.48
N TRP A 16 59.10 13.43 -19.64
CA TRP A 16 59.77 12.18 -19.14
C TRP A 16 60.91 12.44 -18.10
N GLU A 17 61.08 11.71 -16.99
CA GLU A 17 60.32 10.55 -16.43
C GLU A 17 60.25 10.50 -14.86
N SER A 18 60.54 9.35 -14.21
CA SER A 18 60.23 8.97 -12.81
C SER A 18 61.41 9.04 -11.80
N ILE A 19 61.15 9.04 -10.47
CA ILE A 19 61.73 8.11 -9.46
C ILE A 19 61.33 8.43 -7.98
N ASP A 20 61.08 7.34 -7.26
CA ASP A 20 60.65 7.04 -5.89
C ASP A 20 61.16 7.76 -4.60
N ASN A 21 60.26 7.74 -3.60
CA ASN A 21 60.41 7.44 -2.15
C ASN A 21 61.53 8.06 -1.28
N PHE A 22 61.16 8.58 -0.08
CA PHE A 22 61.47 7.88 1.19
C PHE A 22 60.60 8.30 2.40
N VAL A 23 60.43 7.31 3.29
CA VAL A 23 59.64 7.18 4.52
C VAL A 23 59.92 8.22 5.63
N GLY A 24 58.91 8.53 6.48
CA GLY A 24 59.06 9.37 7.68
C GLY A 24 57.91 9.31 8.71
N GLU A 25 57.82 8.19 9.43
CA GLU A 25 57.20 7.93 10.76
C GLU A 25 55.87 8.58 11.24
N THR A 26 55.05 7.77 11.92
CA THR A 26 53.79 8.16 12.61
C THR A 26 54.01 8.32 14.11
N PRO A 27 53.07 8.94 14.85
CA PRO A 27 52.18 8.09 15.64
C PRO A 27 50.68 8.45 15.54
N VAL A 28 49.84 7.48 15.95
CA VAL A 28 48.38 7.48 15.81
C VAL A 28 47.71 7.49 17.20
N LEU A 29 46.41 7.83 17.25
CA LEU A 29 45.32 7.33 18.13
C LEU A 29 44.48 8.46 18.78
N PRO A 30 43.19 8.23 19.14
CA PRO A 30 42.14 7.64 18.28
C PRO A 30 40.78 8.38 18.42
N GLY A 31 39.75 7.99 17.64
CA GLY A 31 38.39 7.98 18.21
C GLY A 31 37.20 8.69 17.54
N GLN A 32 37.20 8.98 16.23
CA GLN A 32 35.92 9.18 15.52
C GLN A 32 35.85 8.34 14.22
N ARG A 33 34.91 7.37 14.19
CA ARG A 33 34.64 6.55 13.00
C ARG A 33 33.49 7.12 12.18
N SER A 34 33.83 7.99 11.23
CA SER A 34 32.94 8.40 10.14
C SER A 34 32.62 7.21 9.24
N ALA A 35 31.54 6.47 9.55
CA ALA A 35 31.09 5.32 8.78
C ALA A 35 30.40 5.74 7.46
N LEU A 36 31.19 6.30 6.54
CA LEU A 36 30.79 6.47 5.13
C LEU A 36 30.48 5.08 4.56
N ARG A 37 29.18 4.76 4.41
CA ARG A 37 28.76 3.59 3.65
C ARG A 37 28.90 3.89 2.17
N SER A 38 29.93 3.32 1.56
CA SER A 38 30.10 3.29 0.11
C SER A 38 28.81 2.82 -0.56
N VAL A 39 28.28 3.64 -1.47
CA VAL A 39 27.22 3.22 -2.37
C VAL A 39 27.88 2.33 -3.43
N PRO A 40 27.48 1.06 -3.60
CA PRO A 40 27.96 0.28 -4.74
C PRO A 40 27.45 0.94 -6.02
N ALA A 41 28.34 1.11 -7.00
CA ALA A 41 27.99 1.69 -8.29
C ALA A 41 26.87 0.89 -8.98
N SER A 42 26.12 1.56 -9.85
CA SER A 42 25.09 0.93 -10.68
C SER A 42 25.74 0.00 -11.71
N GLY A 43 25.88 -1.27 -11.36
CA GLY A 43 26.28 -2.32 -12.30
C GLY A 43 25.30 -2.42 -13.47
N GLN A 44 25.84 -2.74 -14.66
CA GLN A 44 25.08 -2.93 -15.88
C GLN A 44 24.13 -4.12 -15.77
N THR A 45 23.11 -4.15 -16.64
CA THR A 45 22.13 -5.23 -16.72
C THR A 45 22.70 -6.45 -17.43
N GLY A 46 23.43 -7.28 -16.68
CA GLY A 46 23.59 -8.69 -17.05
C GLY A 46 22.27 -9.43 -16.88
N ASP A 47 21.89 -10.21 -17.89
CA ASP A 47 20.73 -11.10 -17.85
C ASP A 47 21.12 -12.48 -17.29
N GLU A 48 20.34 -13.51 -17.57
CA GLU A 48 20.42 -14.89 -17.06
C GLU A 48 20.11 -15.03 -15.56
N GLY A 49 18.97 -15.67 -15.27
CA GLY A 49 18.55 -15.92 -13.89
C GLY A 49 17.11 -16.39 -13.71
N SER A 50 16.63 -17.29 -14.57
CA SER A 50 15.27 -17.83 -14.60
C SER A 50 14.19 -16.82 -15.03
N ASP A 51 13.48 -17.13 -16.11
CA ASP A 51 12.27 -16.45 -16.58
C ASP A 51 11.04 -16.77 -15.69
N ASP A 52 11.25 -16.80 -14.36
CA ASP A 52 10.18 -16.93 -13.37
C ASP A 52 9.31 -15.65 -13.42
N PRO A 53 8.02 -15.74 -13.79
CA PRO A 53 7.15 -14.56 -13.91
C PRO A 53 6.86 -13.84 -12.58
N LEU A 54 7.36 -14.37 -11.45
CA LEU A 54 7.37 -13.71 -10.14
C LEU A 54 8.62 -12.82 -9.93
N ARG A 55 9.67 -12.93 -10.76
CA ARG A 55 10.93 -12.15 -10.71
C ARG A 55 10.76 -10.70 -11.23
N LEU A 56 9.62 -10.08 -10.96
CA LEU A 56 9.22 -8.76 -11.48
C LEU A 56 10.13 -7.61 -11.00
N GLY A 57 10.97 -7.11 -11.91
CA GLY A 57 11.80 -5.92 -11.74
C GLY A 57 11.02 -4.69 -11.25
N ARG A 58 11.68 -3.78 -10.51
CA ARG A 58 11.00 -2.70 -9.75
C ARG A 58 10.09 -1.82 -10.61
N ARG A 59 10.50 -1.47 -11.83
CA ARG A 59 9.70 -0.66 -12.78
C ARG A 59 8.43 -1.41 -13.17
N MET A 60 8.56 -2.61 -13.72
CA MET A 60 7.44 -3.47 -14.13
C MET A 60 6.48 -3.77 -12.99
N ARG A 61 6.96 -4.17 -11.80
CA ARG A 61 6.08 -4.46 -10.66
C ARG A 61 5.25 -3.24 -10.22
N LEU A 62 5.84 -2.04 -10.19
CA LEU A 62 5.12 -0.81 -9.85
C LEU A 62 4.14 -0.38 -10.95
N ARG A 63 4.49 -0.60 -12.23
CA ARG A 63 3.62 -0.38 -13.38
C ARG A 63 2.37 -1.26 -13.33
N LEU A 64 2.56 -2.57 -13.17
CA LEU A 64 1.46 -3.54 -13.08
C LEU A 64 0.62 -3.31 -11.83
N LEU A 65 1.24 -2.94 -10.70
CA LEU A 65 0.52 -2.53 -9.50
C LEU A 65 -0.38 -1.32 -9.76
N ALA A 66 0.15 -0.26 -10.39
CA ALA A 66 -0.62 0.95 -10.70
C ALA A 66 -1.78 0.66 -11.67
N ALA A 67 -1.57 -0.20 -12.67
CA ALA A 67 -2.61 -0.63 -13.60
C ALA A 67 -3.73 -1.43 -12.91
N VAL A 68 -3.38 -2.45 -12.13
CA VAL A 68 -4.36 -3.27 -11.38
C VAL A 68 -5.08 -2.42 -10.32
N GLN A 69 -4.40 -1.49 -9.65
CA GLN A 69 -5.04 -0.57 -8.71
C GLN A 69 -5.97 0.42 -9.38
N ALA A 70 -5.61 0.97 -10.55
CA ALA A 70 -6.50 1.84 -11.32
C ALA A 70 -7.77 1.09 -11.77
N LEU A 71 -7.63 -0.15 -12.23
CA LEU A 71 -8.78 -0.98 -12.65
C LEU A 71 -9.71 -1.30 -11.49
N LEU A 72 -9.15 -1.59 -10.31
CA LEU A 72 -9.92 -1.90 -9.10
C LEU A 72 -10.48 -0.67 -8.38
N ALA A 73 -9.99 0.52 -8.72
CA ALA A 73 -10.47 1.81 -8.21
C ALA A 73 -11.50 2.49 -9.13
N ASP A 74 -11.66 2.01 -10.36
CA ASP A 74 -12.68 2.52 -11.29
C ASP A 74 -14.09 2.42 -10.70
N PRO A 75 -14.97 3.45 -10.83
CA PRO A 75 -16.31 3.44 -10.26
C PRO A 75 -17.16 2.22 -10.65
N SER A 76 -16.99 1.69 -11.86
CA SER A 76 -17.71 0.50 -12.36
C SER A 76 -17.31 -0.80 -11.65
N ILE A 77 -16.12 -0.85 -11.02
CA ILE A 77 -15.49 -2.05 -10.44
C ILE A 77 -15.32 -1.94 -8.91
N ALA A 78 -15.04 -0.75 -8.38
CA ALA A 78 -14.63 -0.55 -6.98
C ALA A 78 -15.65 -1.08 -5.95
N GLY A 79 -16.95 -0.90 -6.20
CA GLY A 79 -18.03 -1.40 -5.34
C GLY A 79 -18.30 -2.91 -5.46
N LEU A 80 -17.71 -3.60 -6.44
CA LEU A 80 -18.07 -4.99 -6.75
C LEU A 80 -17.41 -6.02 -5.82
N LYS A 81 -17.94 -7.25 -5.88
CA LYS A 81 -17.39 -8.43 -5.19
C LYS A 81 -16.11 -8.93 -5.88
N ASP A 82 -15.29 -9.68 -5.15
CA ASP A 82 -13.96 -10.12 -5.59
C ASP A 82 -13.95 -10.93 -6.89
N ALA A 83 -15.03 -11.67 -7.20
CA ALA A 83 -15.14 -12.43 -8.45
C ALA A 83 -15.28 -11.52 -9.69
N PRO A 84 -16.27 -10.60 -9.79
CA PRO A 84 -16.26 -9.50 -10.77
C PRO A 84 -14.92 -8.75 -10.89
N LYS A 85 -14.31 -8.39 -9.75
CA LYS A 85 -13.00 -7.71 -9.72
C LYS A 85 -11.90 -8.54 -10.37
N LEU A 86 -11.77 -9.82 -9.99
CA LEU A 86 -10.77 -10.73 -10.57
C LEU A 86 -11.04 -11.03 -12.05
N ALA A 87 -12.31 -11.20 -12.44
CA ALA A 87 -12.69 -11.36 -13.85
C ALA A 87 -12.26 -10.15 -14.69
N SER A 88 -12.47 -8.92 -14.19
CA SER A 88 -12.01 -7.71 -14.87
C SER A 88 -10.49 -7.70 -15.06
N VAL A 89 -9.72 -8.09 -14.04
CA VAL A 89 -8.24 -8.19 -14.12
C VAL A 89 -7.78 -9.26 -15.12
N VAL A 90 -8.46 -10.42 -15.19
CA VAL A 90 -8.14 -11.50 -16.15
C VAL A 90 -8.48 -11.09 -17.58
N LEU A 91 -9.67 -10.51 -17.79
CA LEU A 91 -10.10 -10.00 -19.10
C LEU A 91 -9.20 -8.87 -19.59
N TYR A 92 -8.72 -8.03 -18.67
CA TYR A 92 -7.74 -6.98 -18.94
C TYR A 92 -6.38 -7.54 -19.35
N ALA A 93 -5.82 -8.50 -18.60
CA ALA A 93 -4.54 -9.13 -18.92
C ALA A 93 -4.55 -9.89 -20.26
N LYS A 94 -5.70 -10.49 -20.62
CA LYS A 94 -5.89 -11.17 -21.91
C LYS A 94 -6.29 -10.24 -23.08
N SER A 95 -6.35 -8.92 -22.87
CA SER A 95 -6.76 -7.97 -23.91
C SER A 95 -5.71 -7.73 -24.97
N ARG A 96 -6.14 -7.52 -26.22
CA ARG A 96 -5.23 -7.15 -27.30
C ARG A 96 -4.57 -5.78 -27.00
N ALA A 97 -3.25 -5.77 -26.99
CA ALA A 97 -2.46 -4.54 -27.03
C ALA A 97 -2.78 -3.74 -28.30
N PRO A 98 -2.73 -2.39 -28.25
CA PRO A 98 -3.25 -1.58 -29.33
C PRO A 98 -2.26 -1.55 -30.51
N LYS A 99 -2.76 -1.86 -31.70
CA LYS A 99 -2.02 -1.83 -32.97
C LYS A 99 -2.64 -0.90 -34.01
N GLY A 100 -3.77 -0.27 -33.71
CA GLY A 100 -4.63 0.39 -34.69
C GLY A 100 -5.67 -0.52 -35.33
N GLU A 101 -5.79 -1.78 -34.88
CA GLU A 101 -6.81 -2.71 -35.36
C GLU A 101 -8.19 -2.35 -34.78
N LYS A 102 -9.27 -2.62 -35.53
CA LYS A 102 -10.66 -2.43 -35.04
C LYS A 102 -10.98 -3.25 -33.77
N ASN A 103 -10.21 -4.31 -33.53
CA ASN A 103 -10.39 -5.25 -32.43
C ASN A 103 -9.33 -5.06 -31.32
N ASP A 104 -8.58 -3.95 -31.34
CA ASP A 104 -7.75 -3.51 -30.21
C ASP A 104 -8.57 -3.48 -28.91
N ASN A 105 -7.93 -3.76 -27.77
CA ASN A 105 -8.53 -3.76 -26.42
C ASN A 105 -9.55 -4.89 -26.15
N GLN A 106 -9.89 -5.71 -27.14
CA GLN A 106 -10.84 -6.82 -26.98
C GLN A 106 -10.14 -8.10 -26.50
N THR A 107 -10.92 -8.96 -25.83
CA THR A 107 -10.52 -10.27 -25.30
C THR A 107 -11.55 -11.31 -25.69
N SER A 108 -11.18 -12.39 -26.37
CA SER A 108 -12.09 -13.53 -26.57
C SER A 108 -11.89 -14.58 -25.48
N ILE A 109 -12.97 -15.08 -24.87
CA ILE A 109 -12.91 -16.07 -23.79
C ILE A 109 -14.22 -16.89 -23.68
N TRP A 110 -14.14 -18.10 -23.12
CA TRP A 110 -15.33 -18.88 -22.75
C TRP A 110 -15.80 -18.62 -21.32
N GLY A 111 -17.11 -18.71 -21.06
CA GLY A 111 -17.68 -18.63 -19.70
C GLY A 111 -17.08 -19.68 -18.75
N ALA A 112 -16.89 -20.91 -19.24
CA ALA A 112 -16.18 -21.98 -18.55
C ALA A 112 -14.71 -21.62 -18.23
N GLU A 113 -13.98 -21.05 -19.18
CA GLU A 113 -12.56 -20.68 -19.00
C GLU A 113 -12.43 -19.55 -17.95
N LEU A 114 -13.22 -18.49 -18.08
CA LEU A 114 -13.28 -17.40 -17.11
C LEU A 114 -13.66 -17.91 -15.71
N GLY A 115 -14.48 -18.96 -15.62
CA GLY A 115 -14.75 -19.71 -14.39
C GLY A 115 -13.50 -20.37 -13.81
N ARG A 116 -12.73 -21.12 -14.63
CA ARG A 116 -11.46 -21.75 -14.23
C ARG A 116 -10.43 -20.72 -13.74
N TRP A 117 -10.33 -19.55 -14.37
CA TRP A 117 -9.46 -18.44 -13.95
C TRP A 117 -9.81 -17.87 -12.56
N MET A 118 -11.08 -17.86 -12.16
CA MET A 118 -11.53 -17.44 -10.83
C MET A 118 -11.61 -18.58 -9.80
N GLY A 119 -11.53 -19.85 -10.23
CA GLY A 119 -11.82 -21.01 -9.39
C GLY A 119 -13.30 -21.21 -9.08
N VAL A 120 -14.22 -20.81 -9.96
CA VAL A 120 -15.68 -20.90 -9.79
C VAL A 120 -16.35 -21.69 -10.93
N LYS A 121 -17.53 -22.27 -10.67
CA LYS A 121 -18.32 -22.94 -11.71
C LYS A 121 -18.83 -21.93 -12.76
N GLU A 122 -18.97 -22.36 -14.00
CA GLU A 122 -19.48 -21.52 -15.10
C GLU A 122 -20.84 -20.86 -14.79
N SER A 123 -21.77 -21.56 -14.14
CA SER A 123 -23.05 -20.96 -13.70
C SER A 123 -22.87 -19.78 -12.72
N THR A 124 -21.77 -19.73 -11.98
CA THR A 124 -21.41 -18.53 -11.18
C THR A 124 -20.96 -17.38 -12.07
N VAL A 125 -20.29 -17.66 -13.19
CA VAL A 125 -19.90 -16.64 -14.19
C VAL A 125 -21.14 -16.04 -14.84
N HIS A 126 -22.02 -16.88 -15.39
CA HIS A 126 -23.24 -16.46 -16.10
C HIS A 126 -24.28 -15.77 -15.20
N HIS A 127 -24.40 -16.13 -13.92
CA HIS A 127 -25.40 -15.53 -13.03
C HIS A 127 -24.87 -14.47 -12.05
N LYS A 128 -23.56 -14.44 -11.76
CA LYS A 128 -22.99 -13.61 -10.66
C LYS A 128 -21.72 -12.83 -11.00
N VAL A 129 -21.21 -12.96 -12.23
CA VAL A 129 -20.04 -12.20 -12.71
C VAL A 129 -20.42 -11.35 -13.93
N LEU A 130 -20.78 -11.97 -15.06
CA LEU A 130 -21.07 -11.24 -16.29
C LEU A 130 -22.28 -10.28 -16.17
N PRO A 131 -23.43 -10.64 -15.54
CA PRO A 131 -24.53 -9.70 -15.37
C PRO A 131 -24.17 -8.51 -14.47
N VAL A 132 -23.30 -8.73 -13.49
CA VAL A 132 -22.85 -7.70 -12.55
C VAL A 132 -21.91 -6.71 -13.24
N LEU A 133 -20.96 -7.21 -14.05
CA LEU A 133 -20.02 -6.36 -14.79
C LEU A 133 -20.70 -5.60 -15.95
N ARG A 134 -21.70 -6.20 -16.61
CA ARG A 134 -22.54 -5.50 -17.59
C ARG A 134 -23.42 -4.44 -16.92
N GLY A 135 -24.06 -4.78 -15.81
CA GLY A 135 -24.96 -3.89 -15.07
C GLY A 135 -24.27 -2.74 -14.32
N SER A 136 -22.94 -2.76 -14.20
CA SER A 136 -22.12 -1.65 -13.69
C SER A 136 -21.35 -0.90 -14.78
N ASP A 137 -21.59 -1.21 -16.06
CA ASP A 137 -20.85 -0.70 -17.23
C ASP A 137 -19.33 -0.98 -17.23
N ALA A 138 -18.87 -1.96 -16.43
CA ALA A 138 -17.46 -2.37 -16.38
C ALA A 138 -17.03 -3.21 -17.60
N LEU A 139 -17.98 -3.92 -18.21
CA LEU A 139 -17.73 -4.91 -19.27
C LEU A 139 -18.85 -4.94 -20.29
N HIS A 140 -18.52 -4.65 -21.55
CA HIS A 140 -19.37 -4.98 -22.69
C HIS A 140 -18.98 -6.35 -23.23
N THR A 141 -19.94 -7.11 -23.76
CA THR A 141 -19.67 -8.44 -24.33
C THR A 141 -20.53 -8.74 -25.54
N GLN A 142 -19.94 -9.34 -26.57
CA GLN A 142 -20.64 -9.90 -27.72
C GLN A 142 -20.47 -11.43 -27.73
N VAL A 143 -21.52 -12.16 -28.13
CA VAL A 143 -21.39 -13.60 -28.40
C VAL A 143 -20.81 -13.76 -29.80
N VAL A 144 -19.69 -14.48 -29.91
CA VAL A 144 -19.13 -14.91 -31.19
C VAL A 144 -19.79 -16.23 -31.57
N THR A 145 -20.14 -16.40 -32.85
CA THR A 145 -20.71 -17.65 -33.38
C THR A 145 -19.90 -18.21 -34.54
N ASP A 146 -19.93 -19.53 -34.74
CA ASP A 146 -19.43 -20.17 -35.97
C ASP A 146 -20.32 -19.83 -37.19
N ALA A 147 -19.89 -20.26 -38.36
CA ALA A 147 -20.65 -20.15 -39.61
C ALA A 147 -21.97 -20.95 -39.66
N LYS A 148 -22.31 -21.66 -38.56
CA LYS A 148 -23.56 -22.43 -38.39
C LYS A 148 -24.44 -21.83 -37.27
N GLY A 149 -24.02 -20.74 -36.63
CA GLY A 149 -24.75 -20.05 -35.55
C GLY A 149 -24.49 -20.57 -34.13
N HIS A 150 -23.59 -21.54 -33.91
CA HIS A 150 -23.24 -22.02 -32.57
C HIS A 150 -22.31 -21.03 -31.88
N PRO A 151 -22.49 -20.73 -30.57
CA PRO A 151 -21.58 -19.86 -29.85
C PRO A 151 -20.17 -20.46 -29.74
N THR A 152 -19.16 -19.71 -30.16
CA THR A 152 -17.72 -20.08 -30.15
C THR A 152 -16.90 -19.27 -29.15
N GLY A 153 -17.49 -18.27 -28.49
CA GLY A 153 -16.83 -17.48 -27.46
C GLY A 153 -17.64 -16.26 -27.02
N LEU A 154 -17.09 -15.54 -26.03
CA LEU A 154 -17.52 -14.21 -25.65
C LEU A 154 -16.38 -13.23 -25.94
N ASP A 155 -16.57 -12.37 -26.93
CA ASP A 155 -15.71 -11.20 -27.10
C ASP A 155 -16.07 -10.17 -26.03
N CYS A 156 -15.06 -9.73 -25.30
CA CYS A 156 -15.16 -8.95 -24.08
C CYS A 156 -14.39 -7.63 -24.23
N LEU A 157 -15.04 -6.51 -23.94
CA LEU A 157 -14.43 -5.18 -23.92
C LEU A 157 -14.50 -4.61 -22.51
N VAL A 158 -13.34 -4.50 -21.85
CA VAL A 158 -13.23 -3.91 -20.51
C VAL A 158 -13.33 -2.40 -20.63
N MET A 159 -14.44 -1.82 -20.19
CA MET A 159 -14.75 -0.41 -20.45
C MET A 159 -13.77 0.57 -19.81
N PRO A 160 -13.25 0.36 -18.58
CA PRO A 160 -12.18 1.19 -18.04
C PRO A 160 -10.91 1.22 -18.90
N LEU A 161 -10.55 0.12 -19.56
CA LEU A 161 -9.42 0.08 -20.52
C LEU A 161 -9.73 0.89 -21.79
N TRP A 162 -10.92 0.67 -22.36
CA TRP A 162 -11.35 1.37 -23.56
C TRP A 162 -11.40 2.88 -23.34
N ASN A 163 -12.06 3.32 -22.25
CA ASN A 163 -12.16 4.71 -21.86
C ASN A 163 -10.78 5.33 -21.58
N ALA A 164 -9.90 4.59 -20.89
CA ALA A 164 -8.52 5.01 -20.65
C ALA A 164 -7.72 5.27 -21.95
N ARG A 165 -7.81 4.37 -22.94
CA ARG A 165 -7.07 4.49 -24.21
C ARG A 165 -7.78 5.38 -25.26
N LYS A 166 -9.05 5.77 -25.04
CA LYS A 166 -9.76 6.77 -25.86
C LYS A 166 -9.68 8.18 -25.31
N GLY A 167 -9.61 8.35 -23.99
CA GLY A 167 -9.55 9.66 -23.31
C GLY A 167 -8.18 10.05 -22.77
N GLY A 168 -7.21 9.13 -22.70
CA GLY A 168 -5.86 9.37 -22.21
C GLY A 168 -4.79 8.81 -23.13
N GLY A 169 -3.67 9.53 -23.25
CA GLY A 169 -2.48 9.03 -23.95
C GLY A 169 -1.77 7.90 -23.18
N ALA A 170 -0.65 7.41 -23.73
CA ALA A 170 0.11 6.27 -23.21
C ALA A 170 0.53 6.35 -21.73
N GLY A 171 0.58 7.56 -21.14
CA GLY A 171 0.84 7.76 -19.71
C GLY A 171 -0.28 7.33 -18.76
N HIS A 172 -1.46 6.93 -19.23
CA HIS A 172 -2.54 6.48 -18.34
C HIS A 172 -2.20 5.12 -17.68
N PRO A 173 -2.47 4.91 -16.38
CA PRO A 173 -2.13 3.65 -15.70
C PRO A 173 -2.69 2.38 -16.37
N LEU A 174 -3.88 2.43 -16.96
CA LEU A 174 -4.49 1.31 -17.71
C LEU A 174 -3.97 1.13 -19.15
N ALA A 175 -3.21 2.09 -19.69
CA ALA A 175 -2.64 1.98 -21.03
C ALA A 175 -1.34 1.16 -21.02
N LEU A 176 -1.39 -0.10 -20.53
CA LEU A 176 -0.24 -1.02 -20.62
C LEU A 176 0.11 -1.32 -22.09
N ASP A 177 1.39 -1.50 -22.40
CA ASP A 177 1.84 -1.94 -23.73
C ASP A 177 1.72 -3.47 -23.94
N LYS A 178 2.22 -3.97 -25.08
CA LYS A 178 2.20 -5.41 -25.43
C LYS A 178 3.03 -6.28 -24.48
N ALA A 179 4.25 -5.84 -24.13
CA ALA A 179 5.13 -6.57 -23.22
C ALA A 179 4.61 -6.47 -21.78
N GLU A 180 4.16 -5.29 -21.36
CA GLU A 180 3.52 -5.08 -20.06
C GLU A 180 2.26 -5.95 -19.86
N LEU A 181 1.39 -6.07 -20.89
CA LEU A 181 0.24 -6.98 -20.85
C LEU A 181 0.67 -8.46 -20.84
N ALA A 182 1.65 -8.85 -21.64
CA ALA A 182 2.18 -10.22 -21.65
C ALA A 182 2.81 -10.61 -20.30
N THR A 183 3.54 -9.70 -19.64
CA THR A 183 4.08 -9.92 -18.29
C THR A 183 2.97 -9.99 -17.24
N LEU A 184 1.91 -9.17 -17.35
CA LEU A 184 0.75 -9.30 -16.48
C LEU A 184 0.07 -10.66 -16.65
N LEU A 185 -0.09 -11.13 -17.89
CA LEU A 185 -0.72 -12.41 -18.19
C LEU A 185 0.13 -13.59 -17.65
N ARG A 186 1.44 -13.64 -17.94
CA ARG A 186 2.37 -14.64 -17.38
C ARG A 186 2.40 -14.64 -15.84
N LEU A 187 2.21 -13.47 -15.21
CA LEU A 187 2.02 -13.37 -13.76
C LEU A 187 0.70 -14.02 -13.31
N LEU A 188 -0.43 -13.75 -13.98
CA LEU A 188 -1.71 -14.38 -13.61
C LEU A 188 -1.65 -15.91 -13.81
N GLU A 189 -0.95 -16.37 -14.84
CA GLU A 189 -0.72 -17.78 -15.15
C GLU A 189 -0.02 -18.49 -14.00
N ALA A 190 1.16 -18.03 -13.58
CA ALA A 190 1.89 -18.63 -12.47
C ALA A 190 1.17 -18.53 -11.12
N LEU A 191 0.36 -17.49 -10.89
CA LEU A 191 -0.38 -17.36 -9.64
C LEU A 191 -1.63 -18.24 -9.57
N PHE A 192 -2.40 -18.36 -10.66
CA PHE A 192 -3.69 -19.07 -10.67
C PHE A 192 -4.24 -19.44 -12.06
N GLY A 193 -3.44 -19.38 -13.13
CA GLY A 193 -3.78 -19.95 -14.42
C GLY A 193 -4.09 -21.44 -14.28
N HIS A 194 -5.08 -21.93 -15.02
CA HIS A 194 -5.60 -23.29 -14.79
C HIS A 194 -4.72 -24.41 -15.39
N GLY A 195 -3.59 -24.05 -16.02
CA GLY A 195 -2.75 -24.94 -16.81
C GLY A 195 -3.39 -25.28 -18.16
N TRP A 196 -2.61 -25.35 -19.23
CA TRP A 196 -3.08 -25.75 -20.55
C TRP A 196 -1.95 -26.28 -21.43
N THR A 197 -2.30 -27.17 -22.34
CA THR A 197 -1.43 -27.74 -23.38
C THR A 197 -1.89 -27.17 -24.73
N PRO A 198 -1.28 -26.10 -25.26
CA PRO A 198 -1.63 -25.58 -26.57
C PRO A 198 -1.09 -26.51 -27.65
N GLU A 199 -1.84 -26.73 -28.72
CA GLU A 199 -1.38 -27.53 -29.86
C GLU A 199 -0.15 -26.88 -30.51
N GLY A 200 0.91 -27.67 -30.71
CA GLY A 200 2.19 -27.20 -31.27
C GLY A 200 3.01 -26.26 -30.37
N LYS A 201 2.74 -26.18 -29.06
CA LYS A 201 3.48 -25.31 -28.12
C LYS A 201 3.73 -25.98 -26.76
N GLU A 202 4.68 -25.44 -26.00
CA GLU A 202 5.01 -25.95 -24.66
C GLU A 202 3.80 -25.85 -23.70
N PRO A 203 3.54 -26.88 -22.86
CA PRO A 203 2.51 -26.85 -21.84
C PRO A 203 2.75 -25.73 -20.80
N THR A 204 1.79 -24.81 -20.67
CA THR A 204 1.78 -23.85 -19.56
C THR A 204 1.32 -24.56 -18.29
N PRO A 205 2.15 -24.66 -17.23
CA PRO A 205 1.80 -25.42 -16.03
C PRO A 205 0.67 -24.76 -15.22
N PRO A 206 -0.04 -25.52 -14.37
CA PRO A 206 -1.05 -24.95 -13.48
C PRO A 206 -0.40 -24.05 -12.42
N GLY A 207 -0.92 -22.83 -12.27
CA GLY A 207 -0.44 -21.86 -11.29
C GLY A 207 -0.70 -22.26 -9.84
N LEU A 208 -0.04 -21.56 -8.91
CA LEU A 208 0.01 -21.87 -7.47
C LEU A 208 -1.36 -22.07 -6.81
N LEU A 209 -2.40 -21.34 -7.25
CA LEU A 209 -3.78 -21.47 -6.76
C LEU A 209 -4.74 -22.07 -7.81
N ALA A 210 -4.26 -22.74 -8.85
CA ALA A 210 -5.08 -23.36 -9.90
C ALA A 210 -6.12 -24.34 -9.31
N GLY A 211 -5.68 -25.25 -8.44
CA GLY A 211 -6.54 -26.22 -7.75
C GLY A 211 -7.46 -25.61 -6.68
N ARG A 212 -7.21 -24.36 -6.25
CA ARG A 212 -8.06 -23.67 -5.27
C ARG A 212 -9.35 -23.21 -5.95
N THR A 213 -10.43 -23.95 -5.68
CA THR A 213 -11.78 -23.69 -6.22
C THR A 213 -12.82 -23.47 -5.12
N GLY A 214 -14.00 -22.97 -5.49
CA GLY A 214 -15.15 -22.81 -4.60
C GLY A 214 -15.20 -21.49 -3.83
N LYS A 215 -15.89 -21.50 -2.67
CA LYS A 215 -16.19 -20.28 -1.90
C LYS A 215 -14.90 -19.56 -1.47
N GLY A 216 -14.74 -18.32 -1.90
CA GLY A 216 -13.57 -17.48 -1.61
C GLY A 216 -12.35 -17.71 -2.51
N ALA A 217 -12.40 -18.61 -3.51
CA ALA A 217 -11.26 -18.84 -4.41
C ALA A 217 -10.82 -17.56 -5.14
N ALA A 218 -11.77 -16.80 -5.70
CA ALA A 218 -11.48 -15.51 -6.33
C ALA A 218 -10.86 -14.49 -5.36
N THR A 219 -11.33 -14.44 -4.11
CA THR A 219 -10.75 -13.58 -3.05
C THR A 219 -9.31 -13.97 -2.74
N ASP A 220 -9.02 -15.27 -2.67
CA ASP A 220 -7.68 -15.80 -2.38
C ASP A 220 -6.70 -15.49 -3.54
N ARG A 221 -7.15 -15.68 -4.78
CA ARG A 221 -6.39 -15.38 -6.01
C ARG A 221 -6.11 -13.87 -6.18
N LEU A 222 -7.13 -13.03 -6.01
CA LEU A 222 -6.99 -11.56 -6.04
C LEU A 222 -6.10 -11.05 -4.90
N GLY A 223 -6.24 -11.63 -3.71
CA GLY A 223 -5.41 -11.31 -2.55
C GLY A 223 -3.94 -11.66 -2.76
N LEU A 224 -3.65 -12.83 -3.36
CA LEU A 224 -2.29 -13.22 -3.70
C LEU A 224 -1.67 -12.27 -4.74
N LEU A 225 -2.36 -11.96 -5.83
CA LEU A 225 -1.90 -11.01 -6.86
C LEU A 225 -1.50 -9.65 -6.25
N LEU A 226 -2.39 -9.06 -5.45
CA LEU A 226 -2.13 -7.76 -4.82
C LEU A 226 -0.98 -7.82 -3.81
N MET A 227 -0.82 -8.94 -3.09
CA MET A 227 0.33 -9.16 -2.21
C MET A 227 1.64 -9.32 -2.98
N VAL A 228 1.66 -10.03 -4.12
CA VAL A 228 2.84 -10.18 -4.98
C VAL A 228 3.28 -8.83 -5.55
N LEU A 229 2.35 -8.06 -6.10
CA LEU A 229 2.63 -6.73 -6.64
C LEU A 229 3.10 -5.73 -5.55
N HIS A 230 2.68 -5.89 -4.30
CA HIS A 230 3.20 -5.15 -3.13
C HIS A 230 4.51 -5.71 -2.53
N THR A 231 5.03 -6.85 -3.02
CA THR A 231 6.20 -7.50 -2.44
C THR A 231 7.47 -7.17 -3.24
N PRO A 232 8.47 -6.48 -2.65
CA PRO A 232 9.79 -6.32 -3.27
C PRO A 232 10.56 -7.65 -3.31
N ALA A 233 11.59 -7.71 -4.15
CA ALA A 233 12.49 -8.84 -4.38
C ALA A 233 13.06 -9.56 -3.13
N SER A 234 12.99 -8.94 -1.95
CA SER A 234 13.34 -9.61 -0.69
C SER A 234 12.33 -10.66 -0.22
N GLY A 235 11.20 -10.84 -0.91
CA GLY A 235 10.12 -11.78 -0.57
C GLY A 235 9.23 -11.35 0.60
N TRP A 236 9.51 -10.22 1.23
CA TRP A 236 8.78 -9.71 2.40
C TRP A 236 7.71 -8.68 2.01
N LEU A 237 6.45 -8.97 2.33
CA LEU A 237 5.34 -8.03 2.11
C LEU A 237 5.55 -6.74 2.91
N GLN A 238 5.40 -5.59 2.26
CA GLN A 238 5.44 -4.29 2.93
C GLN A 238 4.18 -4.07 3.79
N LEU A 239 4.31 -4.32 5.09
CA LEU A 239 3.19 -4.24 6.03
C LEU A 239 2.83 -2.79 6.40
N CYS A 240 1.53 -2.52 6.53
CA CYS A 240 1.03 -1.18 6.80
C CYS A 240 1.48 -0.60 8.16
N GLY A 241 1.83 0.69 8.15
CA GLY A 241 2.12 1.48 9.34
C GLY A 241 0.89 1.76 10.22
N GLY A 242 1.16 2.32 11.41
CA GLY A 242 0.14 2.68 12.42
C GLY A 242 -0.07 1.59 13.50
N SER A 243 -1.07 1.80 14.36
CA SER A 243 -1.56 0.82 15.34
C SER A 243 -2.54 -0.17 14.68
N VAL A 244 -2.66 -1.37 15.24
CA VAL A 244 -3.53 -2.45 14.74
C VAL A 244 -4.09 -3.24 15.93
N LYS A 245 -5.36 -3.65 15.89
CA LYS A 245 -5.97 -4.47 16.96
C LYS A 245 -5.14 -5.75 17.17
N LYS A 246 -4.71 -6.04 18.41
CA LYS A 246 -3.78 -7.14 18.75
C LYS A 246 -4.20 -8.51 18.16
N LYS A 247 -5.51 -8.79 18.12
CA LYS A 247 -6.12 -10.05 17.61
C LYS A 247 -6.08 -10.21 16.07
N GLU A 248 -5.84 -9.14 15.31
CA GLU A 248 -5.79 -9.18 13.83
C GLU A 248 -4.37 -9.39 13.29
N GLY A 249 -3.40 -8.65 13.82
CA GLY A 249 -2.03 -8.62 13.32
C GLY A 249 -1.85 -7.77 12.04
N ARG A 250 -0.61 -7.29 11.84
CA ARG A 250 -0.27 -6.36 10.73
C ARG A 250 -0.46 -6.97 9.34
N GLY A 251 -0.26 -8.28 9.18
CA GLY A 251 -0.48 -8.99 7.91
C GLY A 251 -1.92 -8.90 7.43
N ALA A 252 -2.88 -9.29 8.29
CA ALA A 252 -4.31 -9.20 7.98
C ALA A 252 -4.76 -7.76 7.74
N ALA A 253 -4.28 -6.79 8.54
CA ALA A 253 -4.58 -5.38 8.33
C ALA A 253 -4.00 -4.78 7.02
N THR A 254 -2.92 -5.36 6.49
CA THR A 254 -2.34 -4.97 5.20
C THR A 254 -3.19 -5.52 4.06
N LEU A 255 -3.46 -6.83 4.07
CA LEU A 255 -4.29 -7.50 3.07
C LEU A 255 -5.75 -6.97 3.05
N ALA A 256 -6.28 -6.55 4.20
CA ALA A 256 -7.57 -5.87 4.30
C ALA A 256 -7.61 -4.55 3.51
N ARG A 257 -6.55 -3.74 3.57
CA ARG A 257 -6.44 -2.51 2.77
C ARG A 257 -6.29 -2.80 1.28
N LEU A 258 -5.59 -3.87 0.91
CA LEU A 258 -5.43 -4.28 -0.50
C LEU A 258 -6.76 -4.75 -1.12
N LEU A 259 -7.53 -5.57 -0.40
CA LEU A 259 -8.81 -6.12 -0.87
C LEU A 259 -10.02 -5.18 -0.62
N GLY A 260 -9.85 -4.09 0.11
CA GLY A 260 -10.97 -3.23 0.55
C GLY A 260 -11.94 -3.94 1.51
N CYS A 261 -11.46 -4.94 2.27
CA CYS A 261 -12.29 -5.82 3.10
C CYS A 261 -11.95 -5.70 4.60
N SER A 262 -12.70 -6.39 5.47
CA SER A 262 -12.44 -6.32 6.92
C SER A 262 -11.14 -7.05 7.30
N PRO A 263 -10.40 -6.58 8.33
CA PRO A 263 -9.25 -7.31 8.87
C PRO A 263 -9.55 -8.76 9.24
N SER A 264 -10.74 -9.05 9.77
CA SER A 264 -11.17 -10.40 10.11
C SER A 264 -11.44 -11.30 8.89
N GLY A 265 -11.89 -10.72 7.77
CA GLY A 265 -11.97 -11.40 6.48
C GLY A 265 -10.59 -11.68 5.89
N ALA A 266 -9.74 -10.65 5.81
CA ALA A 266 -8.37 -10.76 5.35
C ALA A 266 -7.52 -11.76 6.17
N ARG A 267 -7.78 -11.89 7.48
CA ARG A 267 -7.14 -12.89 8.34
C ARG A 267 -7.46 -14.33 7.89
N LYS A 268 -8.69 -14.58 7.43
CA LYS A 268 -9.11 -15.89 6.89
C LYS A 268 -8.49 -16.17 5.51
N VAL A 269 -8.33 -15.14 4.68
CA VAL A 269 -7.60 -15.25 3.39
C VAL A 269 -6.12 -15.57 3.67
N LEU A 270 -5.47 -14.81 4.55
CA LEU A 270 -4.06 -15.01 4.91
C LEU A 270 -3.81 -16.39 5.54
N ALA A 271 -4.77 -16.94 6.29
CA ALA A 271 -4.72 -18.31 6.79
C ALA A 271 -4.71 -19.34 5.64
N ARG A 272 -5.68 -19.27 4.71
CA ARG A 272 -5.72 -20.15 3.52
C ARG A 272 -4.49 -20.02 2.61
N LEU A 273 -3.93 -18.82 2.47
CA LEU A 273 -2.68 -18.60 1.73
C LEU A 273 -1.45 -19.16 2.48
N THR A 274 -1.53 -19.34 3.80
CA THR A 274 -0.49 -20.04 4.58
C THR A 274 -0.64 -21.56 4.42
N GLU A 275 -1.87 -22.06 4.53
CA GLU A 275 -2.27 -23.46 4.33
C GLU A 275 -1.93 -23.96 2.91
N ALA A 276 -2.15 -23.14 1.88
CA ALA A 276 -1.75 -23.42 0.50
C ALA A 276 -0.25 -23.24 0.21
N GLY A 277 0.61 -23.08 1.23
CA GLY A 277 2.06 -23.05 1.07
C GLY A 277 2.65 -21.84 0.32
N VAL A 278 1.84 -20.85 -0.05
CA VAL A 278 2.29 -19.64 -0.78
C VAL A 278 2.75 -18.50 0.14
N VAL A 279 2.40 -18.54 1.42
CA VAL A 279 2.74 -17.50 2.41
C VAL A 279 3.30 -18.12 3.69
N ALA A 280 4.43 -17.58 4.19
CA ALA A 280 4.89 -17.84 5.54
C ALA A 280 4.65 -16.64 6.46
N ARG A 281 4.35 -16.93 7.73
CA ARG A 281 4.15 -15.94 8.80
C ARG A 281 5.21 -16.13 9.86
N GLN A 282 6.20 -15.24 9.90
CA GLN A 282 7.27 -15.30 10.90
C GLN A 282 7.10 -14.20 11.97
N HIS A 283 7.38 -14.54 13.22
CA HIS A 283 7.67 -13.58 14.27
C HIS A 283 9.18 -13.50 14.45
N ARG A 284 9.76 -12.31 14.30
CA ARG A 284 11.17 -12.12 14.68
C ARG A 284 11.26 -12.12 16.19
N GLU A 285 11.95 -13.10 16.78
CA GLU A 285 12.27 -13.07 18.20
C GLU A 285 13.20 -11.89 18.53
N THR A 286 13.11 -11.44 19.77
CA THR A 286 13.96 -10.38 20.33
C THR A 286 14.86 -10.99 21.40
N SER A 287 15.97 -10.33 21.73
CA SER A 287 16.93 -10.80 22.76
C SER A 287 16.28 -11.05 24.13
N THR A 288 15.14 -10.41 24.41
CA THR A 288 14.32 -10.60 25.62
C THR A 288 13.31 -11.76 25.52
N ARG A 289 13.44 -12.65 24.52
CA ARG A 289 12.48 -13.73 24.17
C ARG A 289 11.03 -13.25 23.88
N MET A 290 10.80 -11.95 23.73
CA MET A 290 9.48 -11.42 23.38
C MET A 290 9.18 -11.62 21.89
N ARG A 291 7.93 -11.99 21.57
CA ARG A 291 7.41 -12.12 20.19
C ARG A 291 7.44 -10.76 19.48
N GLY A 292 8.51 -10.50 18.72
CA GLY A 292 8.69 -9.24 18.01
C GLY A 292 7.82 -9.08 16.76
N ARG A 293 8.18 -8.10 15.92
CA ARG A 293 7.39 -7.66 14.76
C ARG A 293 7.03 -8.84 13.86
N ALA A 294 5.73 -9.14 13.75
CA ALA A 294 5.20 -10.09 12.79
C ALA A 294 5.54 -9.65 11.36
N ARG A 295 6.05 -10.57 10.54
CA ARG A 295 6.37 -10.39 9.13
C ARG A 295 5.60 -11.41 8.30
N VAL A 296 5.25 -11.04 7.08
CA VAL A 296 4.62 -11.92 6.08
C VAL A 296 5.60 -12.06 4.93
N MET A 297 5.93 -13.29 4.55
CA MET A 297 6.81 -13.62 3.44
C MET A 297 5.99 -14.36 2.39
N LEU A 298 6.15 -14.00 1.11
CA LEU A 298 5.60 -14.78 0.00
C LEU A 298 6.66 -15.79 -0.43
N LEU A 299 6.40 -17.06 -0.18
CA LEU A 299 7.36 -18.14 -0.41
C LEU A 299 7.72 -18.30 -1.90
N PRO A 300 6.77 -18.18 -2.87
CA PRO A 300 7.09 -18.18 -4.30
C PRO A 300 8.01 -17.01 -4.69
N VAL A 301 7.68 -15.78 -4.30
CA VAL A 301 8.52 -14.59 -4.60
C VAL A 301 9.91 -14.69 -3.95
N ALA A 302 10.01 -15.29 -2.76
CA ALA A 302 11.32 -15.56 -2.16
C ALA A 302 12.15 -16.55 -2.99
N ARG A 303 11.53 -17.62 -3.50
CA ARG A 303 12.20 -18.62 -4.37
C ARG A 303 12.64 -18.03 -5.71
N ALA A 304 11.76 -17.25 -6.37
CA ALA A 304 12.03 -16.55 -7.63
C ALA A 304 13.26 -15.63 -7.60
N TYR A 305 13.58 -15.09 -6.42
CA TYR A 305 14.77 -14.27 -6.15
C TYR A 305 15.88 -15.05 -5.42
N GLY A 306 15.99 -16.36 -5.65
CA GLY A 306 17.10 -17.22 -5.22
C GLY A 306 17.27 -17.40 -3.71
N ARG A 307 16.31 -16.94 -2.88
CA ARG A 307 16.43 -16.98 -1.42
C ARG A 307 16.27 -18.41 -0.91
N ARG A 308 17.38 -19.09 -0.59
CA ARG A 308 17.37 -20.32 0.19
C ARG A 308 16.60 -20.09 1.50
N LEU A 309 15.50 -20.82 1.66
CA LEU A 309 14.66 -20.80 2.85
C LEU A 309 15.12 -21.92 3.77
N ALA A 310 15.57 -21.57 4.97
CA ALA A 310 15.68 -22.56 6.04
C ALA A 310 14.29 -23.18 6.27
N SER A 311 14.24 -24.49 6.50
CA SER A 311 13.00 -25.27 6.64
C SER A 311 12.12 -24.70 7.76
N VAL A 312 11.08 -23.95 7.38
CA VAL A 312 10.04 -23.54 8.31
C VAL A 312 9.21 -24.77 8.63
N GLU A 313 9.03 -25.06 9.92
CA GLU A 313 8.23 -26.19 10.38
C GLU A 313 6.83 -26.15 9.75
N ALA A 314 6.53 -27.16 8.94
CA ALA A 314 5.16 -27.47 8.59
C ALA A 314 4.50 -28.02 9.86
N VAL A 315 3.50 -27.31 10.38
CA VAL A 315 2.63 -27.88 11.42
C VAL A 315 1.81 -28.97 10.75
N SER A 316 2.23 -30.22 10.90
CA SER A 316 1.58 -31.39 10.33
C SER A 316 0.18 -31.57 10.91
N GLY A 317 -0.82 -31.01 10.23
CA GLY A 317 -2.20 -31.49 10.34
C GLY A 317 -2.30 -32.90 9.73
N PRO A 318 -3.12 -33.81 10.30
CA PRO A 318 -3.36 -35.12 9.70
C PRO A 318 -3.98 -34.95 8.31
N GLY A 319 -3.55 -35.78 7.36
CA GLY A 319 -3.89 -35.63 5.94
C GLY A 319 -5.39 -35.82 5.64
N PRO A 320 -5.89 -35.22 4.54
CA PRO A 320 -7.30 -35.30 4.16
C PRO A 320 -7.66 -36.69 3.62
N VAL A 321 -8.10 -37.59 4.51
CA VAL A 321 -8.78 -38.82 4.10
C VAL A 321 -10.12 -38.45 3.47
N PHE A 322 -10.24 -38.63 2.16
CA PHE A 322 -11.52 -38.51 1.46
C PHE A 322 -12.45 -39.63 1.93
N SER A 323 -13.56 -39.26 2.57
CA SER A 323 -14.76 -40.09 2.69
C SER A 323 -15.92 -39.39 1.98
N ALA A 324 -16.81 -40.17 1.37
CA ALA A 324 -17.85 -39.67 0.47
C ALA A 324 -19.24 -40.22 0.84
N ARG A 325 -20.27 -39.55 0.32
CA ARG A 325 -21.73 -39.81 0.46
C ARG A 325 -22.37 -39.27 1.75
N PRO A 326 -23.69 -38.99 1.76
CA PRO A 326 -24.51 -38.42 0.67
C PRO A 326 -25.40 -37.26 1.17
N ASP A 327 -26.36 -36.83 0.34
CA ASP A 327 -27.38 -35.82 0.69
C ASP A 327 -28.33 -36.22 1.83
N GLY A 328 -28.84 -35.21 2.54
CA GLY A 328 -29.90 -35.30 3.55
C GLY A 328 -30.30 -33.90 4.03
N ALA A 329 -31.58 -33.64 4.34
CA ALA A 329 -32.10 -32.29 4.55
C ALA A 329 -33.06 -32.16 5.75
N CYS A 330 -33.11 -30.94 6.30
CA CYS A 330 -34.07 -30.41 7.29
C CYS A 330 -34.08 -31.03 8.70
N GLY A 331 -34.49 -30.23 9.69
CA GLY A 331 -34.67 -30.64 11.09
C GLY A 331 -34.24 -29.55 12.08
N ASP A 332 -35.17 -29.09 12.91
CA ASP A 332 -34.98 -28.02 13.91
C ASP A 332 -34.73 -28.55 15.34
N HIS A 333 -34.50 -27.60 16.25
CA HIS A 333 -34.56 -27.67 17.71
C HIS A 333 -33.26 -27.90 18.52
N ALA A 334 -33.21 -27.14 19.62
CA ALA A 334 -32.27 -27.18 20.75
C ALA A 334 -33.09 -27.64 22.00
N PRO A 335 -32.61 -27.63 23.28
CA PRO A 335 -31.34 -27.08 23.79
C PRO A 335 -30.64 -27.89 24.92
N ALA A 336 -29.57 -27.27 25.45
CA ALA A 336 -29.08 -27.31 26.84
C ALA A 336 -28.52 -28.61 27.48
N GLY A 337 -27.37 -28.44 28.14
CA GLY A 337 -26.74 -29.36 29.09
C GLY A 337 -25.54 -28.63 29.73
N ALA A 338 -25.33 -28.76 31.05
CA ALA A 338 -24.42 -27.89 31.82
C ALA A 338 -23.61 -28.64 32.89
N ALA A 339 -22.67 -27.91 33.51
CA ALA A 339 -21.69 -28.36 34.53
C ALA A 339 -20.60 -29.33 34.00
N GLY A 340 -19.43 -29.47 34.66
CA GLY A 340 -18.95 -28.86 35.90
C GLY A 340 -17.46 -28.49 35.86
N ALA A 341 -16.88 -28.11 37.01
CA ALA A 341 -15.51 -27.57 37.11
C ALA A 341 -14.71 -28.21 38.27
N LEU A 342 -13.44 -27.79 38.42
CA LEU A 342 -12.45 -28.20 39.44
C LEU A 342 -11.83 -29.60 39.20
N GLY A 343 -10.60 -29.90 39.65
CA GLY A 343 -9.61 -29.11 40.41
C GLY A 343 -8.19 -29.67 40.31
N THR A 344 -7.22 -29.09 41.04
CA THR A 344 -5.76 -29.31 40.86
C THR A 344 -5.02 -29.86 42.09
N THR A 345 -4.12 -30.84 41.89
CA THR A 345 -2.92 -31.20 42.69
C THR A 345 -2.00 -32.07 41.80
N GLY A 346 -0.69 -32.27 42.02
CA GLY A 346 0.27 -31.83 43.05
C GLY A 346 1.73 -31.91 42.52
N ILE A 347 2.76 -31.79 43.37
CA ILE A 347 4.17 -31.51 42.96
C ILE A 347 5.19 -32.48 43.61
N GLY A 348 6.28 -32.80 42.89
CA GLY A 348 7.58 -33.29 43.43
C GLY A 348 8.00 -34.70 42.96
N GLY A 349 9.29 -35.03 42.78
CA GLY A 349 10.51 -34.20 42.76
C GLY A 349 11.76 -34.94 43.26
N THR A 350 12.93 -34.77 42.60
CA THR A 350 14.27 -35.23 43.07
C THR A 350 15.41 -34.49 42.34
N GLU A 351 16.55 -34.30 43.03
CA GLU A 351 17.78 -33.63 42.55
C GLU A 351 18.94 -34.66 42.50
N GLY A 352 19.90 -34.61 41.56
CA GLY A 352 21.14 -33.80 41.59
C GLY A 352 22.38 -34.74 41.64
N PRO A 353 23.66 -34.31 41.74
CA PRO A 353 24.30 -33.01 41.42
C PRO A 353 25.58 -33.16 40.54
N GLY A 354 26.38 -32.10 40.33
CA GLY A 354 27.79 -32.20 39.86
C GLY A 354 28.32 -31.01 39.03
N ASP A 355 29.36 -30.33 39.52
CA ASP A 355 29.88 -29.05 38.99
C ASP A 355 31.23 -29.12 38.24
N ALA A 356 31.53 -28.10 37.42
CA ALA A 356 32.89 -27.60 37.15
C ALA A 356 32.89 -26.14 36.65
N GLU A 357 33.83 -25.33 37.12
CA GLU A 357 33.93 -23.86 36.94
C GLU A 357 34.61 -23.39 35.63
N ASP A 358 34.38 -22.12 35.24
CA ASP A 358 35.47 -21.17 34.95
C ASP A 358 35.02 -19.70 35.23
N ARG A 359 35.94 -18.72 35.22
CA ARG A 359 35.91 -17.53 36.11
C ARG A 359 35.88 -16.13 35.43
N GLU A 360 35.21 -15.17 36.09
CA GLU A 360 35.62 -13.78 36.45
C GLU A 360 36.31 -12.83 35.40
N ARG A 361 36.10 -11.49 35.31
CA ARG A 361 35.35 -10.46 36.09
C ARG A 361 35.10 -9.13 35.23
N PRO A 362 34.90 -7.87 35.72
CA PRO A 362 33.60 -7.16 35.49
C PRO A 362 33.68 -5.69 34.95
N ASP A 363 32.60 -4.92 35.23
CA ASP A 363 32.44 -3.44 35.24
C ASP A 363 32.24 -2.73 33.87
N SER A 364 31.34 -1.74 33.72
CA SER A 364 30.29 -1.15 34.60
C SER A 364 29.18 -0.53 33.70
N ALA A 365 28.07 0.11 34.13
CA ALA A 365 27.62 0.60 35.45
C ALA A 365 26.06 0.57 35.55
N GLU A 366 25.51 1.12 36.63
CA GLU A 366 24.07 1.08 36.99
C GLU A 366 23.26 2.31 36.54
N LEU A 367 21.92 2.18 36.47
CA LEU A 367 20.93 3.13 37.03
C LEU A 367 19.49 2.60 36.81
N HIS A 368 18.92 1.99 37.85
CA HIS A 368 17.48 1.73 37.95
C HIS A 368 16.95 2.32 39.26
N ALA A 369 15.67 2.73 39.25
CA ALA A 369 14.96 3.18 40.45
C ALA A 369 13.92 2.13 40.83
N ASP A 370 14.05 1.56 42.02
CA ASP A 370 13.10 0.58 42.52
C ASP A 370 11.72 1.19 42.84
N HIS A 371 10.70 0.36 42.70
CA HIS A 371 9.35 0.65 43.19
C HIS A 371 8.94 -0.44 44.17
N ALA A 372 8.94 -0.09 45.46
CA ALA A 372 8.57 -0.99 46.54
C ALA A 372 7.14 -1.54 46.35
N SER A 373 6.98 -2.85 46.52
CA SER A 373 5.68 -3.52 46.47
C SER A 373 5.19 -3.81 47.89
N GLY A 374 4.04 -3.26 48.28
CA GLY A 374 3.39 -3.63 49.54
C GLY A 374 2.42 -2.59 50.10
N VAL A 375 1.12 -2.77 49.82
CA VAL A 375 0.03 -2.33 50.71
C VAL A 375 -1.02 -3.45 50.76
N THR A 376 -1.54 -3.72 51.95
CA THR A 376 -2.53 -4.75 52.27
C THR A 376 -3.92 -4.46 51.69
N PRO A 377 -4.75 -5.49 51.42
CA PRO A 377 -6.15 -5.30 51.04
C PRO A 377 -6.96 -4.82 52.25
N VAL A 378 -7.73 -3.75 52.08
CA VAL A 378 -8.68 -3.23 53.09
C VAL A 378 -10.10 -3.37 52.55
N VAL A 379 -10.98 -3.94 53.35
CA VAL A 379 -12.41 -4.13 53.02
C VAL A 379 -13.15 -2.80 53.13
N ALA A 380 -14.09 -2.54 52.22
CA ALA A 380 -14.83 -1.28 52.19
C ALA A 380 -15.76 -1.12 53.41
N LEU A 381 -15.59 -0.04 54.17
CA LEU A 381 -16.52 0.38 55.21
C LEU A 381 -17.68 1.17 54.57
N GLN A 382 -18.92 0.85 54.93
CA GLN A 382 -20.08 1.64 54.53
C GLN A 382 -20.16 2.91 55.39
N LEU A 383 -20.18 4.09 54.76
CA LEU A 383 -20.64 5.33 55.37
C LEU A 383 -21.50 6.12 54.37
N SER A 384 -22.68 6.53 54.82
CA SER A 384 -23.69 7.21 54.04
C SER A 384 -23.64 8.73 54.25
N CYS A 385 -23.28 9.47 53.19
CA CYS A 385 -23.53 10.91 53.05
C CYS A 385 -23.70 11.22 51.55
N GLY A 386 -24.91 11.64 51.15
CA GLY A 386 -25.26 11.81 49.75
C GLY A 386 -24.80 13.15 49.16
N PHE A 387 -24.26 13.13 47.95
CA PHE A 387 -24.07 14.32 47.10
C PHE A 387 -24.42 13.98 45.65
N SER A 388 -25.39 14.70 45.09
CA SER A 388 -25.92 14.43 43.74
C SER A 388 -24.88 14.69 42.64
N GLY A 389 -24.83 13.78 41.68
CA GLY A 389 -23.94 13.83 40.52
C GLY A 389 -24.34 12.82 39.44
N GLU A 390 -25.65 12.59 39.30
CA GLU A 390 -26.19 11.60 38.37
C GLU A 390 -26.07 12.08 36.92
N GLY A 391 -25.38 11.29 36.10
CA GLY A 391 -25.56 11.29 34.65
C GLY A 391 -26.66 10.29 34.29
N ARG A 392 -27.53 10.67 33.35
CA ARG A 392 -28.74 9.95 32.88
C ARG A 392 -28.71 8.42 33.08
N GLY A 393 -29.67 7.90 33.84
CA GLY A 393 -29.89 6.46 33.99
C GLY A 393 -31.35 6.12 34.32
N ALA A 394 -32.02 5.45 33.38
CA ALA A 394 -33.38 4.89 33.45
C ALA A 394 -34.56 5.86 33.69
N GLU A 395 -35.71 5.50 33.14
CA GLU A 395 -37.01 6.09 33.46
C GLU A 395 -37.63 5.34 34.63
N ASP A 396 -38.14 6.04 35.65
CA ASP A 396 -39.54 5.87 36.08
C ASP A 396 -40.02 7.02 36.99
N ARG A 397 -41.35 7.22 37.04
CA ARG A 397 -42.14 8.03 38.01
C ARG A 397 -41.73 9.49 38.27
N ARG A 398 -42.51 10.40 37.66
CA ARG A 398 -42.65 11.80 38.12
C ARG A 398 -43.49 11.85 39.42
N PRO A 399 -43.20 12.76 40.37
CA PRO A 399 -44.15 13.14 41.42
C PRO A 399 -45.39 13.84 40.86
N GLU A 400 -46.54 13.69 41.53
CA GLU A 400 -47.80 14.36 41.16
C GLU A 400 -47.84 15.85 41.54
N ARG A 401 -48.80 16.57 40.95
CA ARG A 401 -49.07 17.98 41.28
C ARG A 401 -49.90 18.08 42.57
N ALA A 402 -49.42 18.82 43.55
CA ALA A 402 -50.28 19.36 44.60
C ALA A 402 -50.80 20.74 44.17
N TYR A 403 -52.10 20.82 43.82
CA TYR A 403 -52.83 22.08 43.90
C TYR A 403 -53.35 22.23 45.34
N ALA A 404 -52.95 23.31 46.01
CA ALA A 404 -53.60 23.80 47.22
C ALA A 404 -53.48 25.32 47.21
N GLY A 405 -54.57 26.00 46.88
CA GLY A 405 -54.74 27.42 47.10
C GLY A 405 -55.98 27.62 47.95
N GLU A 406 -55.97 28.64 48.79
CA GLU A 406 -57.19 29.16 49.42
C GLU A 406 -57.00 30.67 49.56
N ASP A 407 -57.95 31.44 49.01
CA ASP A 407 -57.92 32.88 49.03
C ASP A 407 -58.40 33.41 50.39
N GLN A 408 -57.71 34.41 50.93
CA GLN A 408 -58.35 35.40 51.81
C GLN A 408 -57.93 36.81 51.39
N ALA A 409 -58.92 37.63 51.10
CA ALA A 409 -58.78 39.05 50.85
C ALA A 409 -59.60 39.82 51.88
N ALA A 410 -59.00 40.86 52.47
CA ALA A 410 -59.71 41.96 53.09
C ALA A 410 -58.81 43.20 53.10
N ASP A 411 -59.45 44.33 52.83
CA ASP A 411 -58.93 45.69 52.81
C ASP A 411 -58.20 46.06 54.14
N SER A 412 -57.36 47.10 54.21
CA SER A 412 -57.79 48.47 53.92
C SER A 412 -56.70 49.55 54.10
N GLU A 413 -57.02 50.73 53.60
CA GLU A 413 -56.48 52.08 53.91
C GLU A 413 -55.06 52.46 53.45
N SER A 414 -55.03 53.51 52.61
CA SER A 414 -53.91 54.45 52.41
C SER A 414 -54.28 55.77 53.14
N PRO A 415 -53.52 56.90 53.07
CA PRO A 415 -52.18 57.13 52.50
C PRO A 415 -51.24 57.90 53.47
N VAL A 416 -50.07 58.35 52.98
CA VAL A 416 -49.57 59.75 53.07
C VAL A 416 -48.19 59.85 52.39
N ALA A 417 -47.90 61.00 51.76
CA ALA A 417 -46.66 61.23 51.01
C ALA A 417 -45.57 61.92 51.86
N GLY A 418 -44.29 61.70 51.51
CA GLY A 418 -43.14 62.37 52.12
C GLY A 418 -41.98 62.50 51.13
N THR A 419 -41.78 63.71 50.58
CA THR A 419 -40.75 64.01 49.58
C THR A 419 -39.41 64.32 50.25
N GLY A 420 -38.29 63.74 49.77
CA GLY A 420 -36.96 64.14 50.26
C GLY A 420 -35.78 63.28 49.79
N SER A 421 -35.03 63.78 48.80
CA SER A 421 -33.61 63.47 48.59
C SER A 421 -32.81 64.72 48.99
N PRO A 422 -31.51 64.66 49.39
CA PRO A 422 -30.45 64.19 48.48
C PRO A 422 -29.23 63.45 49.09
N VAL A 423 -28.55 62.71 48.21
CA VAL A 423 -27.08 62.49 48.11
C VAL A 423 -26.31 61.92 49.33
N ALA A 424 -25.78 60.70 49.14
CA ALA A 424 -24.39 60.35 49.45
C ALA A 424 -23.88 59.23 48.49
N GLU A 425 -23.13 59.65 47.48
CA GLU A 425 -22.05 58.96 46.73
C GLU A 425 -22.07 57.44 46.48
N GLY A 426 -22.07 57.05 45.20
CA GLY A 426 -21.91 55.66 44.74
C GLY A 426 -21.81 55.54 43.21
N GLY A 427 -20.63 55.85 42.64
CA GLY A 427 -20.41 55.90 41.19
C GLY A 427 -20.49 54.54 40.45
N PRO A 428 -20.85 54.51 39.15
CA PRO A 428 -21.29 53.28 38.48
C PRO A 428 -20.17 52.44 37.84
N LEU A 429 -20.31 51.11 37.88
CA LEU A 429 -19.36 50.17 37.25
C LEU A 429 -20.04 49.03 36.46
N ARG A 430 -20.65 49.37 35.31
CA ARG A 430 -20.47 48.65 34.03
C ARG A 430 -21.19 49.39 32.90
N GLY A 431 -20.46 49.65 31.81
CA GLY A 431 -20.97 50.44 30.68
C GLY A 431 -22.03 49.71 29.86
N GLU A 432 -23.06 50.44 29.47
CA GLU A 432 -24.02 50.03 28.45
C GLU A 432 -23.33 49.93 27.08
N LYS A 433 -23.93 49.14 26.17
CA LYS A 433 -23.41 48.98 24.81
C LYS A 433 -24.27 49.80 23.83
N PRO A 434 -23.71 50.75 23.06
CA PRO A 434 -24.51 51.64 22.23
C PRO A 434 -25.38 50.92 21.19
N LYS A 435 -26.58 51.45 20.97
CA LYS A 435 -27.37 51.22 19.75
C LYS A 435 -27.09 52.37 18.79
N GLU A 436 -26.45 52.10 17.66
CA GLU A 436 -26.51 53.02 16.52
C GLU A 436 -26.81 52.27 15.23
N SER A 437 -27.84 52.76 14.55
CA SER A 437 -28.07 52.61 13.12
C SER A 437 -28.02 54.00 12.52
N PRO A 438 -27.55 54.13 11.27
CA PRO A 438 -28.21 55.08 10.39
C PRO A 438 -28.63 54.44 9.05
N VAL A 439 -29.57 55.12 8.40
CA VAL A 439 -29.94 54.93 6.99
C VAL A 439 -29.61 56.23 6.26
N ASP A 440 -29.15 56.10 5.02
CA ASP A 440 -28.87 57.12 4.00
C ASP A 440 -29.18 58.61 4.30
N GLU A 441 -28.15 59.45 4.12
CA GLU A 441 -28.32 60.72 3.40
C GLU A 441 -27.42 60.74 2.16
N ARG A 442 -27.88 61.43 1.11
CA ARG A 442 -27.19 61.52 -0.19
C ARG A 442 -26.47 62.86 -0.33
N VAL A 443 -25.23 62.82 -0.83
CA VAL A 443 -24.66 63.93 -1.62
C VAL A 443 -23.98 63.35 -2.86
N GLU A 444 -24.16 64.00 -4.00
CA GLU A 444 -23.60 63.58 -5.29
C GLU A 444 -22.14 64.04 -5.44
N GLN A 445 -21.30 63.21 -6.07
CA GLN A 445 -20.23 63.72 -6.93
C GLN A 445 -19.79 62.71 -7.99
N ARG A 446 -19.20 63.23 -9.08
CA ARG A 446 -19.04 62.54 -10.37
C ARG A 446 -17.79 61.67 -10.45
N ALA A 447 -17.88 60.60 -11.24
CA ALA A 447 -16.73 59.81 -11.68
C ALA A 447 -16.00 60.45 -12.85
N ALA A 448 -14.71 60.14 -13.02
CA ALA A 448 -13.92 60.47 -14.21
C ALA A 448 -12.89 59.37 -14.55
N GLY A 449 -13.31 58.43 -15.41
CA GLY A 449 -12.42 57.59 -16.23
C GLY A 449 -11.84 56.31 -15.60
N ALA A 450 -11.51 55.27 -16.38
CA ALA A 450 -11.86 54.99 -17.78
C ALA A 450 -11.55 53.51 -18.13
N VAL A 451 -12.38 52.86 -19.00
CA VAL A 451 -12.05 51.70 -19.88
C VAL A 451 -11.49 50.43 -19.21
N ALA A 452 -11.89 49.18 -19.50
CA ALA A 452 -13.02 48.50 -20.17
C ALA A 452 -12.93 47.01 -19.72
N GLY A 453 -13.84 46.06 -19.97
CA GLY A 453 -15.15 46.05 -20.63
C GLY A 453 -15.59 44.58 -20.75
N GLY A 454 -16.87 44.28 -20.57
CA GLY A 454 -17.33 42.87 -20.54
C GLY A 454 -18.80 42.73 -20.15
N ARG A 455 -19.68 42.71 -21.15
CA ARG A 455 -21.14 42.64 -20.98
C ARG A 455 -21.61 41.18 -20.94
N PRO A 456 -22.27 40.75 -19.87
CA PRO A 456 -23.44 39.87 -20.02
C PRO A 456 -24.76 40.62 -19.80
N LYS A 457 -25.77 40.14 -20.52
CA LYS A 457 -27.15 40.65 -20.61
C LYS A 457 -27.84 40.59 -19.23
N ALA A 458 -28.34 41.71 -18.73
CA ALA A 458 -29.28 41.69 -17.61
C ALA A 458 -30.59 41.01 -18.02
N VAL A 459 -31.15 40.17 -17.13
CA VAL A 459 -32.53 39.68 -17.19
C VAL A 459 -33.25 40.27 -15.98
N GLY A 460 -34.52 40.66 -16.17
CA GLY A 460 -35.20 41.64 -15.32
C GLY A 460 -35.21 41.31 -13.82
N GLY A 461 -34.90 42.33 -13.01
CA GLY A 461 -35.11 42.32 -11.56
C GLY A 461 -36.60 42.35 -11.19
N GLY A 462 -37.31 41.28 -11.49
CA GLY A 462 -38.65 41.04 -10.94
C GLY A 462 -38.55 40.92 -9.42
N LYS A 463 -39.44 41.59 -8.69
CA LYS A 463 -39.52 41.50 -7.23
C LYS A 463 -40.04 40.11 -6.82
N ALA A 464 -39.15 39.13 -6.80
CA ALA A 464 -39.41 37.80 -6.28
C ALA A 464 -39.69 37.89 -4.78
N GLN A 465 -40.97 38.10 -4.44
CA GLN A 465 -41.53 37.95 -3.10
C GLN A 465 -41.11 36.58 -2.59
N ARG A 466 -40.15 36.56 -1.64
CA ARG A 466 -39.40 35.35 -1.26
C ARG A 466 -40.34 34.29 -0.72
N GLN A 467 -40.71 33.34 -1.58
CA GLN A 467 -41.52 32.19 -1.20
C GLN A 467 -40.76 31.39 -0.14
N GLN A 468 -41.36 31.30 1.04
CA GLN A 468 -40.94 30.42 2.12
C GLN A 468 -41.03 28.98 1.60
N ARG A 469 -39.91 28.23 1.58
CA ARG A 469 -39.96 26.81 1.19
C ARG A 469 -40.60 26.04 2.34
N VAL A 470 -41.88 25.69 2.17
CA VAL A 470 -42.70 24.96 3.16
C VAL A 470 -42.34 23.47 3.12
N GLY A 471 -41.07 23.15 3.38
CA GLY A 471 -40.57 21.78 3.35
C GLY A 471 -39.05 21.69 3.44
N LEU A 472 -38.58 20.55 3.97
CA LEU A 472 -37.17 20.18 4.04
C LEU A 472 -36.54 19.98 2.64
N PRO A 473 -35.20 19.99 2.52
CA PRO A 473 -34.52 19.80 1.23
C PRO A 473 -34.93 18.54 0.46
N ALA A 474 -34.85 18.63 -0.87
CA ALA A 474 -35.16 17.51 -1.75
C ALA A 474 -34.20 16.31 -1.53
N ASP A 475 -32.94 16.58 -1.19
CA ASP A 475 -31.92 15.59 -0.82
C ASP A 475 -32.39 14.71 0.36
N LEU A 476 -32.44 13.40 0.13
CA LEU A 476 -32.93 12.42 1.10
C LEU A 476 -32.07 12.35 2.38
N ARG A 477 -30.75 12.58 2.29
CA ARG A 477 -29.83 12.54 3.44
C ARG A 477 -30.04 13.76 4.32
N LEU A 478 -30.23 14.93 3.73
CA LEU A 478 -30.54 16.16 4.46
C LEU A 478 -31.96 16.13 5.04
N ARG A 479 -32.93 15.53 4.33
CA ARG A 479 -34.29 15.34 4.85
C ARG A 479 -34.35 14.40 6.05
N VAL A 480 -33.55 13.32 6.05
CA VAL A 480 -33.39 12.46 7.24
C VAL A 480 -32.72 13.23 8.37
N ALA A 481 -31.58 13.89 8.12
CA ALA A 481 -30.81 14.59 9.14
C ALA A 481 -31.58 15.75 9.81
N LEU A 482 -32.34 16.53 9.04
CA LEU A 482 -33.11 17.68 9.54
C LEU A 482 -34.55 17.30 9.92
N GLY A 483 -34.94 16.03 9.83
CA GLY A 483 -36.28 15.53 10.16
C GLY A 483 -36.77 15.95 11.56
N PRO A 484 -36.00 15.73 12.64
CA PRO A 484 -36.39 16.12 14.01
C PRO A 484 -36.53 17.62 14.25
N VAL A 485 -36.15 18.46 13.27
CA VAL A 485 -36.19 19.92 13.37
C VAL A 485 -37.00 20.55 12.24
N ALA A 486 -37.90 19.79 11.59
CA ALA A 486 -38.76 20.26 10.51
C ALA A 486 -39.60 21.50 10.90
N TRP A 487 -40.21 21.49 12.10
CA TRP A 487 -40.98 22.62 12.63
C TRP A 487 -40.11 23.87 12.90
N LEU A 488 -38.84 23.68 13.28
CA LEU A 488 -37.87 24.76 13.41
C LEU A 488 -37.40 25.29 12.04
N TRP A 489 -37.37 24.43 11.01
CA TRP A 489 -37.02 24.77 9.64
C TRP A 489 -38.11 25.55 8.90
N GLU A 490 -39.40 25.27 9.17
CA GLU A 490 -40.52 26.04 8.64
C GLU A 490 -40.54 27.49 9.16
N ARG A 491 -40.04 27.71 10.38
CA ARG A 491 -39.84 29.03 10.99
C ARG A 491 -38.65 29.82 10.43
N LEU A 492 -37.93 29.31 9.42
CA LEU A 492 -36.78 29.97 8.79
C LEU A 492 -37.18 30.73 7.52
N SER A 493 -36.54 31.88 7.29
CA SER A 493 -36.54 32.52 5.97
C SER A 493 -35.67 31.75 4.98
N GLY A 494 -35.94 31.86 3.67
CA GLY A 494 -35.21 31.09 2.64
C GLY A 494 -33.68 31.21 2.69
N TRP A 495 -33.12 32.38 3.04
CA TRP A 495 -31.66 32.53 3.20
C TRP A 495 -31.13 31.78 4.44
N GLN A 496 -31.91 31.74 5.53
CA GLN A 496 -31.56 30.96 6.71
C GLN A 496 -31.66 29.45 6.42
N GLN A 497 -32.64 29.02 5.60
CA GLN A 497 -32.75 27.65 5.10
C GLN A 497 -31.52 27.28 4.26
N ASP A 498 -31.11 28.10 3.28
CA ASP A 498 -29.92 27.86 2.46
C ASP A 498 -28.63 27.72 3.32
N GLN A 499 -28.49 28.54 4.37
CA GLN A 499 -27.35 28.49 5.30
C GLN A 499 -27.36 27.27 6.23
N VAL A 500 -28.53 26.87 6.74
CA VAL A 500 -28.69 25.64 7.55
C VAL A 500 -28.46 24.40 6.69
N GLU A 501 -28.88 24.41 5.41
CA GLU A 501 -28.58 23.35 4.45
C GLU A 501 -27.08 23.21 4.20
N ALA A 502 -26.37 24.33 4.02
CA ALA A 502 -24.92 24.35 3.86
C ALA A 502 -24.19 23.82 5.12
N ALA A 503 -24.64 24.22 6.32
CA ALA A 503 -24.09 23.71 7.57
C ALA A 503 -24.34 22.21 7.77
N ALA A 504 -25.54 21.72 7.46
CA ALA A 504 -25.86 20.28 7.52
C ALA A 504 -25.07 19.46 6.50
N LYS A 505 -24.86 19.98 5.28
CA LYS A 505 -23.95 19.39 4.28
C LYS A 505 -22.51 19.29 4.80
N ALA A 506 -22.02 20.33 5.48
CA ALA A 506 -20.68 20.34 6.06
C ALA A 506 -20.52 19.33 7.21
N GLU A 507 -21.49 19.25 8.14
CA GLU A 507 -21.50 18.23 9.21
C GLU A 507 -21.57 16.80 8.66
N LEU A 508 -22.39 16.52 7.63
CA LEU A 508 -22.42 15.20 6.99
C LEU A 508 -21.10 14.84 6.29
N ALA A 509 -20.39 15.82 5.70
CA ALA A 509 -19.06 15.62 5.15
C ALA A 509 -18.00 15.41 6.25
N GLN A 510 -18.11 16.10 7.38
CA GLN A 510 -17.26 15.91 8.56
C GLN A 510 -17.45 14.52 9.18
N LEU A 511 -18.69 14.05 9.35
CA LEU A 511 -18.98 12.69 9.83
C LEU A 511 -18.38 11.61 8.90
N ALA A 512 -18.49 11.78 7.58
CA ALA A 512 -17.83 10.89 6.61
C ALA A 512 -16.29 10.94 6.74
N GLY A 513 -15.70 12.13 6.90
CA GLY A 513 -14.27 12.32 7.14
C GLY A 513 -13.77 11.75 8.48
N LEU A 514 -14.65 11.63 9.48
CA LEU A 514 -14.40 10.93 10.75
C LEU A 514 -14.62 9.41 10.63
N GLY A 515 -15.02 8.89 9.47
CA GLY A 515 -15.21 7.46 9.20
C GLY A 515 -16.54 6.89 9.70
N VAL A 516 -17.57 7.73 9.89
CA VAL A 516 -18.95 7.28 10.07
C VAL A 516 -19.48 6.78 8.71
N ALA A 517 -20.24 5.68 8.72
CA ALA A 517 -20.80 5.12 7.49
C ALA A 517 -21.71 6.16 6.77
N PRO A 518 -21.58 6.39 5.45
CA PRO A 518 -22.34 7.43 4.74
C PRO A 518 -23.87 7.31 4.83
N GLU A 519 -24.38 6.10 5.03
CA GLU A 519 -25.81 5.79 5.22
C GLU A 519 -26.27 5.98 6.69
N GLY A 520 -25.36 5.84 7.65
CA GLY A 520 -25.64 6.05 9.08
C GLY A 520 -25.50 7.50 9.51
N ALA A 521 -24.59 8.27 8.91
CA ALA A 521 -24.33 9.67 9.26
C ALA A 521 -25.59 10.59 9.24
N PRO A 522 -26.56 10.43 8.31
CA PRO A 522 -27.82 11.18 8.36
C PRO A 522 -28.68 10.88 9.59
N ARG A 523 -28.76 9.61 10.02
CA ARG A 523 -29.50 9.23 11.22
C ARG A 523 -28.80 9.74 12.47
N LEU A 524 -27.49 9.50 12.58
CA LEU A 524 -26.67 10.01 13.68
C LEU A 524 -26.77 11.55 13.83
N LEU A 525 -26.89 12.31 12.73
CA LEU A 525 -27.10 13.76 12.79
C LEU A 525 -28.53 14.14 13.21
N ALA A 526 -29.54 13.33 12.86
CA ALA A 526 -30.91 13.49 13.35
C ALA A 526 -30.99 13.17 14.86
N ASP A 527 -30.43 12.03 15.29
CA ASP A 527 -30.39 11.58 16.69
C ASP A 527 -29.76 12.67 17.59
N ARG A 528 -28.59 13.18 17.18
CA ARG A 528 -27.91 14.35 17.82
C ARG A 528 -28.80 15.59 17.91
N LEU A 529 -29.63 15.86 16.91
CA LEU A 529 -30.54 17.03 16.94
C LEU A 529 -31.73 16.80 17.88
N THR A 530 -32.25 15.58 17.97
CA THR A 530 -33.28 15.17 18.95
C THR A 530 -32.77 15.33 20.38
N ASP A 531 -31.61 14.74 20.73
CA ASP A 531 -31.02 14.83 22.07
C ASP A 531 -30.87 16.29 22.53
N ARG A 532 -30.43 17.16 21.61
CA ARG A 532 -30.17 18.58 21.86
C ARG A 532 -31.43 19.42 21.95
N LEU A 533 -32.52 18.97 21.31
CA LEU A 533 -33.84 19.55 21.41
C LEU A 533 -34.46 19.22 22.79
N GLU A 534 -34.30 17.98 23.26
CA GLU A 534 -34.62 17.58 24.64
C GLU A 534 -33.79 18.35 25.68
N GLU A 535 -32.47 18.52 25.48
CA GLU A 535 -31.61 19.39 26.31
C GLU A 535 -32.07 20.86 26.37
N THR A 536 -32.90 21.29 25.42
CA THR A 536 -33.47 22.65 25.39
C THR A 536 -34.85 22.69 26.07
N GLY A 537 -35.39 21.55 26.49
CA GLY A 537 -36.75 21.41 27.04
C GLY A 537 -37.83 21.35 25.96
N GLY A 538 -37.47 20.95 24.73
CA GLY A 538 -38.38 20.78 23.60
C GLY A 538 -38.53 22.02 22.71
N GLU A 539 -39.28 21.84 21.61
CA GLU A 539 -39.43 22.82 20.52
C GLU A 539 -39.96 24.19 20.96
N ALA A 540 -40.87 24.19 21.94
CA ALA A 540 -41.54 25.38 22.45
C ALA A 540 -40.60 26.38 23.13
N LEU A 541 -39.42 25.93 23.61
CA LEU A 541 -38.41 26.78 24.24
C LEU A 541 -37.32 27.24 23.26
N VAL A 542 -37.46 26.96 21.96
CA VAL A 542 -36.57 27.46 20.91
C VAL A 542 -37.11 28.77 20.34
N ASP A 543 -36.86 29.88 21.03
CA ASP A 543 -37.25 31.23 20.58
C ASP A 543 -36.70 31.60 19.20
N LYS A 544 -35.44 31.21 18.94
CA LYS A 544 -34.64 31.66 17.78
C LYS A 544 -34.06 30.46 17.03
N PRO A 545 -34.83 29.84 16.11
CA PRO A 545 -34.43 28.62 15.40
C PRO A 545 -33.10 28.69 14.66
N PHE A 546 -32.85 29.79 13.93
CA PHE A 546 -31.62 29.92 13.13
C PHE A 546 -30.33 29.90 13.99
N PRO A 547 -30.14 30.79 15.00
CA PRO A 547 -29.00 30.70 15.91
C PRO A 547 -28.91 29.38 16.67
N TRP A 548 -30.05 28.77 17.06
CA TRP A 548 -30.04 27.47 17.73
C TRP A 548 -29.47 26.39 16.82
N LEU A 549 -29.93 26.28 15.57
CA LEU A 549 -29.44 25.30 14.60
C LEU A 549 -27.95 25.51 14.26
N THR A 550 -27.52 26.75 14.01
CA THR A 550 -26.15 27.05 13.56
C THR A 550 -25.10 27.05 14.67
N HIS A 551 -25.47 27.22 15.93
CA HIS A 551 -24.51 27.29 17.05
C HIS A 551 -24.66 26.20 18.12
N ARG A 552 -25.86 25.63 18.32
CA ARG A 552 -26.14 24.64 19.39
C ARG A 552 -26.57 23.26 18.86
N GLY A 553 -27.31 23.21 17.76
CA GLY A 553 -27.87 22.00 17.15
C GLY A 553 -26.86 21.25 16.30
N LEU A 554 -26.49 21.81 15.13
CA LEU A 554 -25.64 21.14 14.14
C LEU A 554 -24.17 20.93 14.57
N PRO A 555 -23.45 21.94 15.12
CA PRO A 555 -22.00 21.82 15.31
C PRO A 555 -21.59 20.69 16.26
N GLN A 556 -20.51 19.98 15.94
CA GLN A 556 -19.91 19.00 16.85
C GLN A 556 -19.37 19.67 18.14
N ARG A 557 -19.95 19.34 19.30
CA ARG A 557 -19.54 19.79 20.64
C ARG A 557 -18.51 18.81 21.22
N GLN A 558 -17.23 19.05 20.94
CA GLN A 558 -16.13 18.17 21.40
C GLN A 558 -15.84 18.37 22.90
N ALA A 559 -16.42 17.52 23.75
CA ALA A 559 -16.21 17.53 25.21
C ALA A 559 -14.77 17.11 25.64
N CYS A 560 -13.97 16.54 24.74
CA CYS A 560 -12.56 16.22 24.94
C CYS A 560 -11.75 16.36 23.65
N SER A 561 -10.43 16.15 23.72
CA SER A 561 -9.49 16.21 22.59
C SER A 561 -9.67 15.13 21.50
N HIS A 562 -10.61 14.19 21.68
CA HIS A 562 -10.84 13.13 20.71
C HIS A 562 -11.74 13.64 19.57
N ARG A 563 -11.21 13.71 18.34
CA ARG A 563 -11.88 14.31 17.17
C ARG A 563 -13.25 13.69 16.81
N LYS A 564 -13.60 12.51 17.34
CA LYS A 564 -14.90 11.86 17.15
C LYS A 564 -15.84 11.94 18.35
N CYS A 565 -15.52 12.74 19.37
CA CYS A 565 -16.38 12.94 20.53
C CYS A 565 -17.43 14.01 20.22
N ASP A 566 -18.69 13.75 20.58
CA ASP A 566 -19.77 14.74 20.62
C ASP A 566 -20.49 14.60 21.97
N ASP A 567 -20.49 15.65 22.78
CA ASP A 567 -21.10 15.74 24.14
C ASP A 567 -20.80 14.60 25.13
N GLY A 568 -19.76 13.81 24.89
CA GLY A 568 -19.38 12.65 25.72
C GLY A 568 -19.39 11.33 24.97
N VAL A 569 -20.14 11.22 23.88
CA VAL A 569 -20.36 10.00 23.08
C VAL A 569 -19.37 9.93 21.91
N ARG A 570 -19.11 8.73 21.38
CA ARG A 570 -18.31 8.48 20.17
C ARG A 570 -19.19 8.40 18.92
N LEU A 571 -18.99 9.33 18.00
CA LEU A 571 -19.67 9.36 16.69
C LEU A 571 -19.41 8.12 15.81
N ASP A 572 -18.38 7.31 16.08
CA ASP A 572 -18.06 6.10 15.31
C ASP A 572 -18.43 4.76 15.97
N THR A 573 -18.97 4.77 17.19
CA THR A 573 -19.47 3.54 17.85
C THR A 573 -20.80 3.70 18.59
N GLY A 574 -21.23 4.92 18.90
CA GLY A 574 -22.41 5.19 19.74
C GLY A 574 -22.15 4.98 21.25
N GLU A 575 -20.94 4.60 21.63
CA GLU A 575 -20.54 4.32 23.02
C GLU A 575 -19.95 5.56 23.70
N ASP A 576 -19.84 5.53 25.04
CA ASP A 576 -19.12 6.53 25.82
C ASP A 576 -17.68 6.75 25.32
N CYS A 577 -17.25 8.00 25.29
CA CYS A 577 -15.89 8.34 24.91
C CYS A 577 -14.92 8.07 26.07
N GLU A 578 -14.13 7.00 25.93
CA GLU A 578 -12.97 6.66 26.79
C GLU A 578 -12.11 7.89 27.14
N ASN A 579 -11.93 8.81 26.19
CA ASN A 579 -11.13 10.02 26.37
C ASN A 579 -11.85 11.11 27.20
N CYS A 580 -13.19 11.16 27.18
CA CYS A 580 -13.96 11.94 28.15
C CYS A 580 -13.84 11.32 29.55
N GLY A 581 -13.93 9.99 29.65
CA GLY A 581 -13.62 9.26 30.88
C GLY A 581 -12.25 9.65 31.45
N ASN A 582 -11.20 9.60 30.63
CA ASN A 582 -9.86 10.03 31.02
C ASN A 582 -9.81 11.51 31.47
N VAL A 583 -10.44 12.43 30.74
CA VAL A 583 -10.53 13.85 31.15
C VAL A 583 -11.26 14.02 32.49
N ILE A 584 -12.32 13.24 32.74
CA ILE A 584 -13.05 13.23 34.01
C ILE A 584 -12.17 12.67 35.14
N HIS A 585 -11.45 11.56 34.91
CA HIS A 585 -10.49 11.01 35.88
C HIS A 585 -9.36 12.01 36.19
N THR A 586 -8.77 12.65 35.18
CA THR A 586 -7.75 13.69 35.37
C THR A 586 -8.29 14.89 36.15
N ARG A 587 -9.50 15.38 35.84
CA ARG A 587 -10.15 16.48 36.59
C ARG A 587 -10.50 16.08 38.04
N ARG A 588 -10.93 14.84 38.28
CA ARG A 588 -11.16 14.30 39.64
C ARG A 588 -9.85 14.23 40.43
N ALA A 589 -8.76 13.74 39.81
CA ALA A 589 -7.44 13.68 40.42
C ALA A 589 -6.88 15.08 40.74
N TRP A 590 -7.02 16.05 39.82
CA TRP A 590 -6.64 17.45 40.10
C TRP A 590 -7.45 18.06 41.23
N ARG A 591 -8.77 17.84 41.29
CA ARG A 591 -9.60 18.34 42.40
C ARG A 591 -9.19 17.72 43.75
N ALA A 592 -8.94 16.41 43.79
CA ALA A 592 -8.48 15.74 45.00
C ALA A 592 -7.10 16.26 45.45
N ARG A 593 -6.17 16.44 44.50
CA ARG A 593 -4.84 17.01 44.77
C ARG A 593 -4.92 18.45 45.27
N ILE A 594 -5.64 19.34 44.58
CA ILE A 594 -5.79 20.75 44.98
C ILE A 594 -6.46 20.84 46.36
N GLY A 595 -7.42 19.97 46.67
CA GLY A 595 -7.98 19.83 48.03
C GLY A 595 -6.90 19.49 49.06
N ALA A 596 -6.14 18.41 48.84
CA ALA A 596 -5.07 17.98 49.75
C ALA A 596 -3.87 18.95 49.84
N ASP A 597 -3.65 19.76 48.82
CA ASP A 597 -2.66 20.84 48.82
C ASP A 597 -3.18 22.05 49.64
N ILE A 598 -4.47 22.41 49.53
CA ILE A 598 -5.14 23.41 50.40
C ILE A 598 -5.13 22.94 51.87
N ASP A 599 -5.47 21.68 52.14
CA ASP A 599 -5.52 21.12 53.50
C ASP A 599 -4.15 21.11 54.20
N ARG A 600 -3.06 21.10 53.41
CA ARG A 600 -1.68 21.18 53.90
C ARG A 600 -1.19 22.61 54.09
N GLU A 601 -1.56 23.50 53.18
CA GLU A 601 -1.07 24.89 53.14
C GLU A 601 -1.90 25.85 54.02
N LEU A 602 -3.19 25.57 54.19
CA LEU A 602 -4.15 26.42 54.91
C LEU A 602 -4.98 25.60 55.92
N PRO A 603 -4.34 24.99 56.94
CA PRO A 603 -5.05 24.23 57.97
C PRO A 603 -5.99 25.13 58.79
N GLY A 604 -7.19 24.63 59.10
CA GLY A 604 -8.16 25.32 59.95
C GLY A 604 -9.12 26.29 59.25
N LEU A 605 -9.18 26.32 57.92
CA LEU A 605 -10.21 27.06 57.17
C LEU A 605 -11.63 26.55 57.48
N SER A 606 -12.62 27.45 57.41
CA SER A 606 -14.03 27.06 57.38
C SER A 606 -14.38 26.32 56.07
N ASP A 607 -15.41 25.47 56.07
CA ASP A 607 -15.88 24.78 54.85
C ASP A 607 -16.28 25.75 53.73
N GLY A 608 -16.75 26.95 54.08
CA GLY A 608 -17.11 28.00 53.12
C GLY A 608 -15.88 28.62 52.46
N ASP A 609 -14.87 29.00 53.25
CA ASP A 609 -13.61 29.57 52.75
C ASP A 609 -12.80 28.52 51.98
N ARG A 610 -12.72 27.29 52.49
CA ARG A 610 -12.08 26.15 51.83
C ARG A 610 -12.70 25.87 50.47
N ARG A 611 -14.04 25.94 50.34
CA ARG A 611 -14.74 25.82 49.05
C ARG A 611 -14.39 26.97 48.10
N ARG A 612 -14.35 28.21 48.58
CA ARG A 612 -13.98 29.39 47.77
C ARG A 612 -12.56 29.25 47.20
N VAL A 613 -11.58 28.88 48.02
CA VAL A 613 -10.18 28.69 47.60
C VAL A 613 -10.02 27.49 46.65
N LEU A 614 -10.76 26.39 46.88
CA LEU A 614 -10.76 25.24 45.98
C LEU A 614 -11.31 25.60 44.59
N GLU A 615 -12.41 26.35 44.51
CA GLU A 615 -12.92 26.83 43.22
C GLU A 615 -11.95 27.79 42.53
N GLU A 616 -11.32 28.70 43.28
CA GLU A 616 -10.38 29.68 42.74
C GLU A 616 -9.16 29.00 42.10
N ARG A 617 -8.50 28.08 42.81
CA ARG A 617 -7.38 27.29 42.26
C ARG A 617 -7.82 26.38 41.09
N LEU A 618 -9.07 25.92 41.07
CA LEU A 618 -9.62 25.17 39.93
C LEU A 618 -9.88 26.07 38.70
N ARG A 619 -10.29 27.34 38.89
CA ARG A 619 -10.45 28.33 37.81
C ARG A 619 -9.10 28.72 37.21
N GLU A 620 -8.11 29.00 38.06
CA GLU A 620 -6.72 29.26 37.66
C GLU A 620 -6.16 28.07 36.84
N ARG A 621 -6.29 26.85 37.36
CA ARG A 621 -5.85 25.63 36.65
C ARG A 621 -6.52 25.47 35.29
N ALA A 622 -7.80 25.81 35.16
CA ALA A 622 -8.53 25.75 33.90
C ALA A 622 -8.08 26.82 32.88
N ALA A 623 -7.64 27.99 33.33
CA ALA A 623 -7.06 29.01 32.46
C ALA A 623 -5.72 28.54 31.85
N ILE A 624 -4.82 28.00 32.67
CA ILE A 624 -3.53 27.44 32.22
C ILE A 624 -3.72 26.33 31.18
N GLU A 625 -4.70 25.43 31.38
CA GLU A 625 -5.02 24.37 30.41
C GLU A 625 -5.66 24.89 29.11
N ALA A 626 -6.31 26.07 29.13
CA ALA A 626 -6.82 26.72 27.93
C ALA A 626 -5.71 27.41 27.11
N GLU A 627 -4.76 28.07 27.78
CA GLU A 627 -3.61 28.73 27.14
C GLU A 627 -2.69 27.72 26.44
N ASP A 628 -2.33 26.63 27.13
CA ASP A 628 -1.55 25.52 26.56
C ASP A 628 -2.25 24.88 25.33
N LEU A 629 -3.58 24.76 25.37
CA LEU A 629 -4.36 24.28 24.22
C LEU A 629 -4.33 25.26 23.03
N VAL A 630 -4.38 26.57 23.27
CA VAL A 630 -4.24 27.60 22.20
C VAL A 630 -2.83 27.57 21.62
N TRP A 631 -1.80 27.55 22.46
CA TRP A 631 -0.40 27.46 22.04
C TRP A 631 -0.13 26.22 21.17
N ARG A 632 -0.60 25.04 21.59
CA ARG A 632 -0.48 23.80 20.81
C ARG A 632 -1.19 23.85 19.46
N ARG A 633 -2.36 24.51 19.39
CA ARG A 633 -3.10 24.71 18.12
C ARG A 633 -2.32 25.59 17.14
N GLU A 634 -1.68 26.66 17.63
CA GLU A 634 -0.90 27.54 16.76
C GLU A 634 0.42 26.88 16.31
N GLN A 635 1.13 26.21 17.20
CA GLN A 635 2.29 25.38 16.84
C GLN A 635 1.93 24.31 15.79
N ALA A 636 0.75 23.69 15.88
CA ALA A 636 0.28 22.73 14.88
C ALA A 636 0.03 23.39 13.50
N ARG A 637 -0.49 24.63 13.45
CA ARG A 637 -0.65 25.40 12.20
C ARG A 637 0.70 25.71 11.55
N VAL A 638 1.66 26.23 12.32
CA VAL A 638 3.00 26.56 11.83
C VAL A 638 3.71 25.31 11.27
N GLN A 639 3.62 24.18 11.98
CA GLN A 639 4.21 22.92 11.52
C GLN A 639 3.51 22.34 10.29
N GLN A 640 2.20 22.58 10.13
CA GLN A 640 1.46 22.17 8.94
C GLN A 640 1.89 23.02 7.73
N ALA A 641 1.91 24.35 7.84
CA ALA A 641 2.37 25.25 6.79
C ALA A 641 3.80 24.93 6.30
N ARG A 642 4.73 24.63 7.23
CA ARG A 642 6.08 24.17 6.90
C ARG A 642 6.10 22.87 6.08
N ARG A 643 5.26 21.89 6.42
CA ARG A 643 5.13 20.63 5.65
C ARG A 643 4.51 20.85 4.28
N ASP A 644 3.63 21.83 4.15
CA ASP A 644 2.92 22.12 2.91
C ASP A 644 3.84 22.84 1.92
N ALA A 645 4.59 23.86 2.38
CA ALA A 645 5.67 24.48 1.62
C ALA A 645 6.77 23.49 1.20
N ALA A 646 7.17 22.58 2.10
CA ALA A 646 8.15 21.54 1.78
C ALA A 646 7.66 20.53 0.73
N ARG A 647 6.34 20.33 0.57
CA ARG A 647 5.80 19.52 -0.54
C ARG A 647 5.76 20.29 -1.85
N ALA A 648 5.43 21.59 -1.84
CA ALA A 648 5.49 22.44 -3.03
C ALA A 648 6.89 22.46 -3.64
N ALA A 649 7.91 22.80 -2.83
CA ALA A 649 9.32 22.84 -3.28
C ALA A 649 9.88 21.47 -3.72
N ALA A 650 9.25 20.35 -3.32
CA ALA A 650 9.61 19.02 -3.80
C ALA A 650 8.98 18.68 -5.17
N LEU A 651 7.80 19.23 -5.47
CA LEU A 651 7.13 19.10 -6.77
C LEU A 651 7.86 19.94 -7.83
N GLU A 652 8.19 21.20 -7.51
CA GLU A 652 8.96 22.10 -8.39
C GLU A 652 10.30 21.49 -8.83
N ARG A 653 11.04 20.86 -7.90
CA ARG A 653 12.27 20.13 -8.21
C ARG A 653 12.01 18.93 -9.12
N ALA A 654 10.99 18.13 -8.82
CA ALA A 654 10.61 17.00 -9.66
C ALA A 654 10.06 17.41 -11.04
N GLU A 655 9.77 18.69 -11.27
CA GLU A 655 9.46 19.26 -12.59
C GLU A 655 10.73 19.73 -13.30
N ALA A 656 11.63 20.43 -12.61
CA ALA A 656 12.94 20.80 -13.13
C ALA A 656 13.79 19.57 -13.52
N ASP A 657 13.84 18.53 -12.68
CA ASP A 657 14.56 17.27 -12.94
C ASP A 657 14.02 16.56 -14.20
N ARG A 658 12.70 16.60 -14.42
CA ARG A 658 12.06 16.04 -15.62
C ARG A 658 12.35 16.85 -16.88
N ALA A 659 12.37 18.17 -16.78
CA ALA A 659 12.74 19.05 -17.90
C ALA A 659 14.22 18.87 -18.28
N ALA A 660 15.11 18.75 -17.30
CA ALA A 660 16.53 18.49 -17.52
C ALA A 660 16.76 17.11 -18.17
N ALA A 661 16.07 16.06 -17.71
CA ALA A 661 16.12 14.74 -18.34
C ALA A 661 15.65 14.78 -19.80
N ALA A 662 14.49 15.37 -20.07
CA ALA A 662 13.96 15.49 -21.44
C ALA A 662 14.87 16.30 -22.38
N ALA A 663 15.56 17.34 -21.87
CA ALA A 663 16.56 18.07 -22.64
C ALA A 663 17.81 17.23 -22.93
N ALA A 664 18.28 16.42 -21.97
CA ALA A 664 19.41 15.52 -22.16
C ALA A 664 19.08 14.37 -23.13
N ASP A 665 17.86 13.84 -23.08
CA ASP A 665 17.38 12.82 -24.01
C ASP A 665 17.20 13.38 -25.43
N ALA A 666 16.67 14.60 -25.60
CA ALA A 666 16.61 15.25 -26.91
C ALA A 666 18.01 15.53 -27.53
N VAL A 667 19.00 15.89 -26.70
CA VAL A 667 20.40 16.04 -27.14
C VAL A 667 21.00 14.68 -27.53
N ARG A 668 20.67 13.61 -26.79
CA ARG A 668 21.06 12.23 -27.13
C ARG A 668 20.46 11.81 -28.46
N GLU A 669 19.13 11.85 -28.59
CA GLU A 669 18.37 11.45 -29.78
C GLU A 669 18.91 12.12 -31.05
N ALA A 670 19.30 13.40 -30.99
CA ALA A 670 19.86 14.14 -32.13
C ALA A 670 21.21 13.61 -32.66
N LEU A 671 21.93 12.77 -31.93
CA LEU A 671 23.21 12.19 -32.37
C LEU A 671 23.01 11.21 -33.55
N PRO A 672 23.83 11.28 -34.61
CA PRO A 672 23.84 10.28 -35.67
C PRO A 672 24.46 8.96 -35.18
N CYS A 673 24.25 7.89 -35.94
CA CYS A 673 24.87 6.59 -35.70
C CYS A 673 26.37 6.64 -35.98
N GLU A 674 27.19 6.17 -35.03
CA GLU A 674 28.66 6.09 -35.16
C GLU A 674 29.11 5.27 -36.39
N ASP A 675 28.44 4.16 -36.69
CA ASP A 675 28.88 3.19 -37.71
C ASP A 675 28.38 3.53 -39.13
N CYS A 676 27.13 3.99 -39.27
CA CYS A 676 26.49 4.20 -40.57
C CYS A 676 26.12 5.67 -40.87
N GLY A 677 26.30 6.59 -39.92
CA GLY A 677 25.99 8.02 -40.10
C GLY A 677 24.49 8.37 -40.12
N GLN A 678 23.59 7.40 -39.96
CA GLN A 678 22.14 7.62 -39.93
C GLN A 678 21.77 8.69 -38.89
N PRO A 679 21.03 9.75 -39.27
CA PRO A 679 20.66 10.82 -38.34
C PRO A 679 19.62 10.37 -37.32
N GLN A 680 19.54 11.09 -36.20
CA GLN A 680 18.54 10.88 -35.13
C GLN A 680 18.56 9.46 -34.52
N ALA A 681 19.77 8.90 -34.34
CA ALA A 681 19.99 7.51 -33.99
C ALA A 681 20.55 7.32 -32.56
N ALA A 682 20.48 8.34 -31.69
CA ALA A 682 20.93 8.28 -30.29
C ALA A 682 22.41 7.86 -30.06
N GLY A 683 23.24 7.86 -31.12
CA GLY A 683 24.62 7.35 -31.14
C GLY A 683 24.79 6.02 -31.89
N LEU A 684 23.77 5.15 -31.89
CA LEU A 684 23.76 3.89 -32.66
C LEU A 684 22.32 3.56 -33.09
N CYS A 685 22.09 3.41 -34.40
CA CYS A 685 20.80 2.92 -34.88
C CYS A 685 20.61 1.44 -34.53
N GLU A 686 19.35 0.99 -34.44
CA GLU A 686 18.98 -0.36 -34.00
C GLU A 686 19.77 -1.45 -34.74
N ARG A 687 19.98 -1.30 -36.05
CA ARG A 687 20.76 -2.24 -36.86
C ARG A 687 22.23 -2.33 -36.44
N CYS A 688 22.89 -1.20 -36.22
CA CYS A 688 24.30 -1.15 -35.85
C CYS A 688 24.51 -1.59 -34.39
N ASP A 689 23.59 -1.24 -33.49
CA ASP A 689 23.55 -1.75 -32.12
C ASP A 689 23.36 -3.29 -32.10
N HIS A 690 22.35 -3.82 -32.80
CA HIS A 690 22.15 -5.27 -32.96
C HIS A 690 23.38 -5.97 -33.56
N THR A 691 24.07 -5.35 -34.53
CA THR A 691 25.29 -5.91 -35.14
C THR A 691 26.45 -5.94 -34.14
N ARG A 692 26.72 -4.83 -33.43
CA ARG A 692 27.76 -4.77 -32.37
C ARG A 692 27.48 -5.77 -31.25
N GLN A 693 26.22 -5.90 -30.82
CA GLN A 693 25.80 -6.87 -29.81
C GLN A 693 25.98 -8.32 -30.29
N THR A 694 25.64 -8.62 -31.56
CA THR A 694 25.81 -9.95 -32.15
C THR A 694 27.27 -10.40 -32.13
N GLU A 695 28.21 -9.55 -32.56
CA GLU A 695 29.65 -9.87 -32.49
C GLU A 695 30.16 -10.04 -31.05
N SER A 696 29.66 -9.23 -30.10
CA SER A 696 30.00 -9.39 -28.68
C SER A 696 29.52 -10.74 -28.12
N LEU A 697 28.30 -11.17 -28.49
CA LEU A 697 27.73 -12.45 -28.07
C LEU A 697 28.42 -13.64 -28.73
N ILE A 698 28.83 -13.53 -30.00
CA ILE A 698 29.67 -14.52 -30.68
C ILE A 698 31.02 -14.68 -29.95
N GLY A 699 31.62 -13.58 -29.53
CA GLY A 699 32.83 -13.59 -28.69
C GLY A 699 32.61 -14.31 -27.36
N GLU A 700 31.54 -13.98 -26.64
CA GLU A 700 31.21 -14.59 -25.34
C GLU A 700 30.88 -16.09 -25.46
N ALA A 701 30.09 -16.49 -26.46
CA ALA A 701 29.83 -17.88 -26.79
C ALA A 701 31.11 -18.67 -27.11
N GLY A 702 32.05 -18.06 -27.84
CA GLY A 702 33.37 -18.63 -28.10
C GLY A 702 34.18 -18.88 -26.83
N LEU A 703 34.15 -17.96 -25.87
CA LEU A 703 34.77 -18.16 -24.55
C LEU A 703 34.06 -19.29 -23.77
N TYR A 704 32.73 -19.34 -23.79
CA TYR A 704 31.96 -20.38 -23.08
C TYR A 704 32.18 -21.77 -23.66
N ALA A 705 32.36 -21.90 -24.98
CA ALA A 705 32.81 -23.13 -25.60
C ALA A 705 34.26 -23.49 -25.18
N ALA A 706 35.18 -22.52 -25.14
CA ALA A 706 36.58 -22.73 -24.77
C ALA A 706 36.74 -23.20 -23.31
N VAL A 707 35.94 -22.67 -22.38
CA VAL A 707 35.96 -23.02 -20.94
C VAL A 707 35.97 -24.53 -20.68
N TRP A 708 35.26 -25.33 -21.48
CA TRP A 708 35.20 -26.80 -21.29
C TRP A 708 35.96 -27.61 -22.35
N SER A 709 36.19 -27.07 -23.55
CA SER A 709 36.69 -27.83 -24.71
C SER A 709 38.05 -27.42 -25.27
N ALA A 710 38.62 -26.29 -24.83
CA ALA A 710 39.98 -25.87 -25.20
C ALA A 710 41.01 -26.32 -24.15
N ASP A 711 42.26 -26.45 -24.58
CA ASP A 711 43.41 -26.39 -23.67
C ASP A 711 43.70 -24.91 -23.39
N LEU A 712 43.56 -24.49 -22.13
CA LEU A 712 43.77 -23.10 -21.73
C LEU A 712 45.25 -22.70 -21.69
N ALA A 713 46.17 -23.66 -21.79
CA ALA A 713 47.61 -23.39 -21.93
C ALA A 713 48.02 -23.12 -23.40
N ASP A 714 47.17 -23.46 -24.39
CA ASP A 714 47.40 -23.22 -25.81
C ASP A 714 46.42 -22.19 -26.39
N PRO A 715 46.88 -20.96 -26.71
CA PRO A 715 46.07 -19.96 -27.41
C PRO A 715 45.53 -20.44 -28.77
N GLY A 716 46.21 -21.39 -29.44
CA GLY A 716 45.74 -21.99 -30.69
C GLY A 716 44.48 -22.83 -30.49
N SER A 717 44.47 -23.69 -29.47
CA SER A 717 43.31 -24.47 -29.02
C SER A 717 42.11 -23.57 -28.67
N VAL A 718 42.34 -22.49 -27.93
CA VAL A 718 41.31 -21.50 -27.59
C VAL A 718 40.74 -20.81 -28.84
N ALA A 719 41.59 -20.32 -29.74
CA ALA A 719 41.16 -19.69 -30.99
C ALA A 719 40.37 -20.67 -31.88
N ALA A 720 40.87 -21.90 -32.04
CA ALA A 720 40.20 -22.94 -32.82
C ALA A 720 38.85 -23.40 -32.23
N VAL A 721 38.60 -23.20 -30.93
CA VAL A 721 37.25 -23.37 -30.36
C VAL A 721 36.37 -22.14 -30.62
N ALA A 722 36.89 -20.92 -30.44
CA ALA A 722 36.14 -19.69 -30.68
C ALA A 722 35.68 -19.55 -32.14
N ASP A 723 36.52 -19.90 -33.11
CA ASP A 723 36.15 -19.87 -34.53
C ASP A 723 35.14 -20.97 -34.92
N ARG A 724 35.18 -22.13 -34.25
CA ARG A 724 34.12 -23.15 -34.40
C ARG A 724 32.78 -22.66 -33.85
N ALA A 725 32.78 -21.96 -32.71
CA ALA A 725 31.57 -21.34 -32.17
C ALA A 725 31.03 -20.24 -33.10
N ARG A 726 31.89 -19.31 -33.56
CA ARG A 726 31.57 -18.29 -34.57
C ARG A 726 30.95 -18.90 -35.83
N THR A 727 31.54 -19.97 -36.37
CA THR A 727 31.04 -20.66 -37.56
C THR A 727 29.65 -21.25 -37.30
N ALA A 728 29.49 -22.01 -36.22
CA ALA A 728 28.20 -22.62 -35.88
C ALA A 728 27.09 -21.59 -35.65
N ILE A 729 27.40 -20.44 -35.02
CA ILE A 729 26.44 -19.34 -34.86
C ILE A 729 26.11 -18.71 -36.21
N GLY A 730 27.10 -18.46 -37.07
CA GLY A 730 26.88 -17.96 -38.43
C GLY A 730 25.96 -18.86 -39.27
N ASP A 731 26.19 -20.18 -39.21
CA ASP A 731 25.34 -21.19 -39.86
C ASP A 731 23.90 -21.18 -39.28
N SER A 732 23.77 -21.05 -37.95
CA SER A 732 22.45 -20.92 -37.29
C SER A 732 21.72 -19.63 -37.66
N VAL A 733 22.43 -18.49 -37.78
CA VAL A 733 21.86 -17.21 -38.22
C VAL A 733 21.39 -17.31 -39.67
N ALA A 734 22.19 -17.93 -40.55
CA ALA A 734 21.80 -18.18 -41.93
C ALA A 734 20.56 -19.10 -42.02
N ALA A 735 20.48 -20.15 -41.20
CA ALA A 735 19.32 -21.04 -41.15
C ALA A 735 18.05 -20.32 -40.64
N ALA A 736 18.15 -19.55 -39.55
CA ALA A 736 17.03 -18.77 -38.99
C ALA A 736 16.53 -17.69 -39.96
N TRP A 737 17.42 -17.03 -40.70
CA TRP A 737 17.06 -16.11 -41.76
C TRP A 737 16.36 -16.83 -42.93
N GLN A 738 16.84 -18.01 -43.31
CA GLN A 738 16.22 -18.81 -44.38
C GLN A 738 14.83 -19.35 -44.00
N GLU A 739 14.57 -19.58 -42.71
CA GLU A 739 13.21 -19.86 -42.19
C GLU A 739 12.34 -18.61 -42.22
N PHE A 740 12.85 -17.46 -41.78
CA PHE A 740 12.14 -16.17 -41.85
C PHE A 740 11.70 -15.81 -43.28
N LEU A 741 12.55 -16.06 -44.28
CA LEU A 741 12.23 -15.85 -45.70
C LEU A 741 11.16 -16.83 -46.24
N GLN A 742 10.96 -17.99 -45.63
CA GLN A 742 9.90 -18.94 -46.04
C GLN A 742 8.50 -18.53 -45.54
N ILE A 743 8.43 -17.73 -44.47
CA ILE A 743 7.17 -17.30 -43.84
C ILE A 743 6.81 -15.83 -44.12
N THR A 744 7.64 -15.10 -44.85
CA THR A 744 7.50 -13.66 -45.12
C THR A 744 7.31 -13.40 -46.62
N ASP A 745 6.57 -12.34 -46.97
CA ASP A 745 6.47 -11.88 -48.36
C ASP A 745 7.80 -11.28 -48.81
N VAL A 746 8.57 -12.06 -49.57
CA VAL A 746 9.89 -11.66 -50.09
C VAL A 746 9.78 -10.43 -50.99
N ALA A 747 8.71 -10.25 -51.76
CA ALA A 747 8.53 -9.07 -52.61
C ALA A 747 8.34 -7.78 -51.79
N ALA A 748 7.76 -7.89 -50.59
CA ALA A 748 7.66 -6.77 -49.64
C ALA A 748 9.02 -6.43 -48.99
N LEU A 749 9.91 -7.40 -48.82
CA LEU A 749 11.29 -7.19 -48.36
C LEU A 749 12.19 -6.61 -49.46
N GLU A 750 12.07 -7.10 -50.70
CA GLU A 750 12.79 -6.54 -51.87
C GLU A 750 12.40 -5.08 -52.12
N ALA A 751 11.14 -4.71 -51.85
CA ALA A 751 10.66 -3.33 -51.92
C ALA A 751 11.18 -2.41 -50.79
N ASN A 752 11.77 -2.97 -49.71
CA ASN A 752 12.40 -2.19 -48.63
C ASN A 752 13.67 -2.89 -48.10
N PRO A 753 14.82 -2.69 -48.78
CA PRO A 753 16.07 -3.36 -48.42
C PRO A 753 16.65 -2.89 -47.07
N GLU A 754 16.27 -1.71 -46.56
CA GLU A 754 16.67 -1.25 -45.22
C GLU A 754 15.98 -2.10 -44.15
N ALA A 755 14.65 -2.22 -44.21
CA ALA A 755 13.89 -3.07 -43.28
C ALA A 755 14.29 -4.55 -43.36
N ALA A 756 14.72 -5.04 -44.53
CA ALA A 756 15.28 -6.39 -44.66
C ALA A 756 16.63 -6.54 -43.93
N GLN A 757 17.50 -5.53 -43.98
CA GLN A 757 18.78 -5.53 -43.25
C GLN A 757 18.58 -5.38 -41.73
N ASP A 758 17.57 -4.61 -41.31
CA ASP A 758 17.20 -4.46 -39.90
C ASP A 758 16.62 -5.75 -39.32
N ALA A 759 15.74 -6.42 -40.09
CA ALA A 759 15.20 -7.73 -39.73
C ALA A 759 16.29 -8.81 -39.65
N TYR A 760 17.27 -8.80 -40.56
CA TYR A 760 18.42 -9.70 -40.51
C TYR A 760 19.28 -9.45 -39.26
N ALA A 761 19.60 -8.18 -38.94
CA ALA A 761 20.39 -7.84 -37.75
C ALA A 761 19.67 -8.23 -36.45
N PHE A 762 18.34 -8.05 -36.37
CA PHE A 762 17.54 -8.52 -35.24
C PHE A 762 17.51 -10.05 -35.13
N ALA A 763 17.35 -10.77 -36.24
CA ALA A 763 17.39 -12.24 -36.26
C ALA A 763 18.77 -12.75 -35.79
N ALA A 764 19.86 -12.15 -36.30
CA ALA A 764 21.22 -12.49 -35.90
C ALA A 764 21.46 -12.30 -34.40
N LEU A 765 20.96 -11.19 -33.83
CA LEU A 765 21.01 -10.94 -32.39
C LEU A 765 20.24 -12.00 -31.58
N GLN A 766 19.03 -12.36 -31.98
CA GLN A 766 18.24 -13.38 -31.28
C GLN A 766 18.91 -14.76 -31.31
N THR A 767 19.45 -15.18 -32.46
CA THR A 767 20.18 -16.45 -32.57
C THR A 767 21.48 -16.43 -31.76
N ALA A 768 22.22 -15.32 -31.73
CA ALA A 768 23.44 -15.20 -30.91
C ALA A 768 23.12 -15.24 -29.40
N GLN A 769 22.02 -14.60 -28.96
CA GLN A 769 21.55 -14.70 -27.56
C GLN A 769 21.20 -16.15 -27.18
N GLN A 770 20.48 -16.88 -28.06
CA GLN A 770 20.18 -18.30 -27.84
C GLN A 770 21.45 -19.16 -27.81
N ALA A 771 22.43 -18.88 -28.67
CA ALA A 771 23.68 -19.62 -28.71
C ALA A 771 24.54 -19.43 -27.44
N VAL A 772 24.59 -18.24 -26.85
CA VAL A 772 25.23 -18.03 -25.53
C VAL A 772 24.55 -18.89 -24.46
N GLN A 773 23.20 -18.93 -24.49
CA GLN A 773 22.34 -19.95 -23.85
C GLN A 773 22.90 -21.38 -23.91
N GLU A 774 22.96 -21.91 -25.12
CA GLU A 774 23.30 -23.30 -25.39
C GLU A 774 24.77 -23.61 -25.09
N HIS A 775 25.69 -22.67 -25.34
CA HIS A 775 27.11 -22.81 -25.01
C HIS A 775 27.35 -22.76 -23.48
N GLN A 776 26.70 -21.86 -22.74
CA GLN A 776 26.80 -21.82 -21.27
C GLN A 776 26.23 -23.10 -20.63
N ALA A 777 25.04 -23.53 -21.07
CA ALA A 777 24.41 -24.76 -20.59
C ALA A 777 25.27 -26.00 -20.90
N THR A 778 25.84 -26.08 -22.10
CA THR A 778 26.77 -27.15 -22.50
C THR A 778 28.05 -27.12 -21.66
N ALA A 779 28.64 -25.94 -21.43
CA ALA A 779 29.84 -25.80 -20.61
C ALA A 779 29.63 -26.29 -19.17
N LEU A 780 28.53 -25.88 -18.53
CA LEU A 780 28.17 -26.36 -17.19
C LEU A 780 27.87 -27.87 -17.17
N ALA A 781 27.17 -28.39 -18.19
CA ALA A 781 26.86 -29.81 -18.30
C ALA A 781 28.09 -30.71 -18.56
N MET A 782 29.13 -30.17 -19.18
CA MET A 782 30.41 -30.85 -19.41
C MET A 782 31.36 -30.69 -18.22
N LEU A 783 31.44 -29.50 -17.60
CA LEU A 783 32.22 -29.30 -16.37
C LEU A 783 31.67 -30.09 -15.19
N GLY A 784 30.36 -30.34 -15.12
CA GLY A 784 29.77 -31.25 -14.14
C GLY A 784 30.24 -32.71 -14.26
N ARG A 785 30.86 -33.10 -15.39
CA ARG A 785 31.40 -34.44 -15.64
C ARG A 785 32.91 -34.55 -15.38
N THR A 786 33.57 -33.49 -14.89
CA THR A 786 34.99 -33.56 -14.55
C THR A 786 35.21 -34.32 -13.23
N GLU A 787 36.41 -34.84 -13.05
CA GLU A 787 36.75 -35.64 -11.86
C GLU A 787 36.59 -34.85 -10.56
N GLU A 788 36.83 -33.53 -10.57
CA GLU A 788 36.65 -32.66 -9.40
C GLU A 788 35.17 -32.50 -9.03
N ALA A 789 34.31 -32.28 -10.03
CA ALA A 789 32.86 -32.14 -9.84
C ALA A 789 32.24 -33.46 -9.37
N GLU A 790 32.65 -34.59 -9.95
CA GLU A 790 32.25 -35.90 -9.46
C GLU A 790 32.82 -36.23 -8.07
N ALA A 791 34.06 -35.84 -7.76
CA ALA A 791 34.67 -36.08 -6.46
C ALA A 791 33.95 -35.31 -5.34
N GLU A 792 33.53 -34.07 -5.60
CA GLU A 792 32.70 -33.31 -4.66
C GLU A 792 31.29 -33.89 -4.55
N ALA A 793 30.67 -34.32 -5.67
CA ALA A 793 29.39 -35.04 -5.65
C ALA A 793 29.46 -36.33 -4.79
N ARG A 794 30.53 -37.11 -4.94
CA ARG A 794 30.81 -38.31 -4.12
C ARG A 794 31.03 -37.96 -2.64
N ARG A 795 31.72 -36.85 -2.34
CA ARG A 795 31.89 -36.35 -0.95
C ARG A 795 30.53 -35.96 -0.35
N ALA A 796 29.75 -35.12 -1.04
CA ALA A 796 28.43 -34.69 -0.59
C ALA A 796 27.46 -35.86 -0.37
N TYR A 797 27.42 -36.84 -1.28
CA TYR A 797 26.64 -38.07 -1.12
C TYR A 797 27.00 -38.80 0.18
N LYS A 798 28.30 -39.02 0.42
CA LYS A 798 28.82 -39.68 1.63
C LYS A 798 28.54 -38.88 2.91
N THR A 799 28.54 -37.55 2.83
CA THR A 799 28.16 -36.67 3.97
C THR A 799 26.68 -36.83 4.32
N GLU A 800 25.77 -36.95 3.34
CA GLU A 800 24.36 -37.23 3.60
C GLU A 800 24.14 -38.65 4.17
N GLN A 801 24.87 -39.66 3.66
CA GLN A 801 24.89 -41.00 4.26
C GLN A 801 25.35 -41.01 5.73
N GLY A 802 26.19 -40.04 6.11
CA GLY A 802 26.64 -39.83 7.49
C GLY A 802 25.58 -39.26 8.44
N ARG A 803 24.39 -38.85 7.96
CA ARG A 803 23.33 -38.30 8.81
C ARG A 803 22.51 -39.40 9.49
N HIS A 804 22.17 -39.17 10.76
CA HIS A 804 21.35 -40.05 11.60
C HIS A 804 20.07 -40.55 10.91
N TRP A 805 19.32 -39.68 10.22
CA TRP A 805 18.09 -40.09 9.53
C TRP A 805 18.34 -41.00 8.31
N PHE A 806 19.50 -40.91 7.65
CA PHE A 806 19.86 -41.80 6.55
C PHE A 806 20.21 -43.18 7.11
N GLN A 807 20.94 -43.22 8.22
CA GLN A 807 21.34 -44.46 8.90
C GLN A 807 20.15 -45.29 9.39
N HIS A 808 19.03 -44.66 9.77
CA HIS A 808 17.80 -45.36 10.15
C HIS A 808 17.00 -45.94 8.98
N ASN A 809 17.19 -45.47 7.75
CA ASN A 809 16.53 -46.02 6.56
C ASN A 809 17.37 -45.82 5.27
N PRO A 810 18.52 -46.51 5.14
CA PRO A 810 19.48 -46.24 4.07
C PRO A 810 18.99 -46.64 2.68
N ASN A 811 18.00 -47.54 2.62
CA ASN A 811 17.36 -48.01 1.39
C ASN A 811 16.03 -47.28 1.10
N GLY A 812 15.65 -46.30 1.92
CA GLY A 812 14.43 -45.53 1.75
C GLY A 812 14.50 -44.61 0.53
N ALA A 813 13.43 -44.56 -0.28
CA ALA A 813 13.38 -43.72 -1.48
C ALA A 813 13.69 -42.25 -1.19
N ASP A 814 13.14 -41.69 -0.10
CA ASP A 814 13.42 -40.32 0.35
C ASP A 814 14.90 -40.10 0.73
N ALA A 815 15.55 -41.12 1.30
CA ALA A 815 16.93 -41.05 1.76
C ALA A 815 17.90 -41.08 0.58
N ILE A 816 17.71 -42.04 -0.34
CA ILE A 816 18.45 -42.11 -1.61
C ILE A 816 18.25 -40.80 -2.38
N ALA A 817 17.01 -40.33 -2.54
CA ALA A 817 16.73 -39.08 -3.24
C ALA A 817 17.34 -37.84 -2.54
N ALA A 818 17.49 -37.84 -1.22
CA ALA A 818 18.16 -36.76 -0.49
C ALA A 818 19.68 -36.75 -0.72
N ALA A 819 20.33 -37.92 -0.66
CA ALA A 819 21.76 -38.03 -0.95
C ALA A 819 22.08 -37.73 -2.42
N THR A 820 21.26 -38.22 -3.37
CA THR A 820 21.39 -37.91 -4.80
C THR A 820 21.24 -36.40 -5.05
N ARG A 821 20.18 -35.74 -4.52
CA ARG A 821 20.04 -34.28 -4.63
C ARG A 821 21.23 -33.52 -4.07
N ALA A 822 21.82 -33.98 -2.96
CA ALA A 822 23.00 -33.34 -2.39
C ALA A 822 24.25 -33.51 -3.27
N ALA A 823 24.44 -34.68 -3.89
CA ALA A 823 25.47 -34.92 -4.89
C ALA A 823 25.29 -34.07 -6.14
N ASP A 824 24.06 -33.96 -6.66
CA ASP A 824 23.74 -33.16 -7.84
C ASP A 824 23.96 -31.67 -7.58
N THR A 825 23.42 -31.14 -6.48
CA THR A 825 23.64 -29.76 -6.04
C THR A 825 25.11 -29.45 -5.72
N ALA A 826 25.92 -30.46 -5.40
CA ALA A 826 27.36 -30.29 -5.21
C ALA A 826 28.12 -30.26 -6.55
N ARG A 827 27.75 -31.14 -7.49
CA ARG A 827 28.25 -31.16 -8.87
C ARG A 827 27.98 -29.85 -9.59
N GLU A 828 26.75 -29.34 -9.49
CA GLU A 828 26.33 -28.04 -10.05
C GLU A 828 27.24 -26.91 -9.59
N ARG A 829 27.47 -26.76 -8.28
CA ARG A 829 28.32 -25.69 -7.73
C ARG A 829 29.79 -25.80 -8.12
N VAL A 830 30.31 -27.02 -8.31
CA VAL A 830 31.69 -27.19 -8.81
C VAL A 830 31.75 -26.87 -10.30
N ALA A 831 30.73 -27.21 -11.09
CA ALA A 831 30.64 -26.78 -12.48
C ALA A 831 30.55 -25.24 -12.59
N GLU A 832 29.72 -24.58 -11.78
CA GLU A 832 29.65 -23.11 -11.67
C GLU A 832 31.02 -22.50 -11.31
N TYR A 833 31.69 -23.04 -10.28
CA TYR A 833 33.01 -22.58 -9.84
C TYR A 833 34.07 -22.74 -10.94
N LEU A 834 34.19 -23.93 -11.53
CA LEU A 834 35.13 -24.21 -12.62
C LEU A 834 34.84 -23.33 -13.85
N PHE A 835 33.56 -23.08 -14.16
CA PHE A 835 33.16 -22.20 -15.25
C PHE A 835 33.66 -20.78 -15.01
N THR A 836 33.38 -20.20 -13.82
CA THR A 836 33.86 -18.85 -13.47
C THR A 836 35.38 -18.75 -13.47
N THR A 837 36.09 -19.68 -12.83
CA THR A 837 37.56 -19.64 -12.76
C THR A 837 38.22 -19.75 -14.13
N ARG A 838 37.73 -20.63 -15.01
CA ARG A 838 38.29 -20.79 -16.37
C ARG A 838 37.91 -19.62 -17.29
N LEU A 839 36.73 -19.04 -17.11
CA LEU A 839 36.29 -17.85 -17.83
C LEU A 839 37.12 -16.61 -17.45
N GLU A 840 37.48 -16.47 -16.17
CA GLU A 840 38.41 -15.44 -15.69
C GLU A 840 39.81 -15.62 -16.31
N GLN A 841 40.36 -16.84 -16.29
CA GLN A 841 41.65 -17.16 -16.95
C GLN A 841 41.64 -16.82 -18.45
N LEU A 842 40.57 -17.18 -19.17
CA LEU A 842 40.41 -16.83 -20.58
C LEU A 842 40.33 -15.31 -20.82
N ARG A 843 39.63 -14.58 -19.95
CA ARG A 843 39.54 -13.11 -19.99
C ARG A 843 40.88 -12.43 -19.65
N GLU A 844 41.75 -13.05 -18.87
CA GLU A 844 43.14 -12.60 -18.63
C GLU A 844 44.10 -12.91 -19.80
N LEU A 845 43.83 -13.95 -20.60
CA LEU A 845 44.61 -14.31 -21.78
C LEU A 845 44.24 -13.48 -23.02
N ALA A 846 42.97 -13.12 -23.19
CA ALA A 846 42.45 -12.30 -24.29
C ALA A 846 43.23 -10.98 -24.55
N PRO A 847 43.60 -10.14 -23.55
CA PRO A 847 44.39 -8.93 -23.79
C PRO A 847 45.84 -9.21 -24.26
N ARG A 848 46.32 -10.45 -24.20
CA ARG A 848 47.64 -10.84 -24.72
C ARG A 848 47.60 -11.36 -26.15
N THR A 849 46.50 -12.01 -26.58
CA THR A 849 46.37 -12.49 -27.97
C THR A 849 46.07 -11.37 -28.96
N ALA A 850 45.39 -10.30 -28.54
CA ALA A 850 45.14 -9.12 -29.39
C ALA A 850 46.44 -8.45 -29.91
N SER A 851 47.56 -8.55 -29.19
CA SER A 851 48.87 -8.04 -29.62
C SER A 851 49.65 -9.00 -30.52
N ALA A 852 49.13 -10.19 -30.80
CA ALA A 852 49.80 -11.24 -31.58
C ALA A 852 49.16 -11.49 -32.97
N VAL A 853 48.11 -10.74 -33.33
CA VAL A 853 47.36 -10.87 -34.60
C VAL A 853 47.42 -9.57 -35.42
N ILE A 854 48.32 -8.64 -35.06
CA ILE A 854 48.63 -7.43 -35.83
C ILE A 854 50.16 -7.33 -36.03
N ALA A 855 50.73 -8.36 -36.66
CA ALA A 855 52.13 -8.49 -37.07
C ALA A 855 52.23 -9.31 -38.36
#